data_AF-A0A4U9EUK2-F1
#
_entry.id   AF-A0A4U9EUK2-F1
#
_cell.length_a   1.000
_cell.length_b   1.000
_cell.length_c   1.000
_cell.angle_alpha   90.00
_cell.angle_beta   90.00
_cell.angle_gamma   90.00
#
_symmetry.space_group_name_H-M   'P 1'
#
loop_
_entity.id
_entity.type
_entity.pdbx_description
1 polymer ?
#
loop_
_entity_poly.entity_id
_entity_poly.type
_entity_poly.pdbx_seq_one_letter_code
_entity_poly.pdbx_strand_id
1 'polypeptide(L)'
;MERYGYSKLAEGSIRLLRLLPDQDKQSQIQCQLFEFALLNSHSTCPYEALSYVWGFDNKPCSITVNSGDLRIGSNLHAALSSLRHSTLERIIWIDALCINQDDMTEKGQQVQSMAKIYAKANCVIVWLGEAADESDRALLEICGAAVESPTNQEDPHKIFSLLSRPWFQRIWVLQEVAAARHVLIKCGSTEIDGYAFCSGLSALKLSYDNFERLRPLVTSVTYLIRGAILRPRHTGPLGGRFSLNIRPLSELVEMYHTRKATERRDKVYALLGMSSDDPTTAGLSIDYTLPWSQVFESLIKYTLSHSLSVKTWDDKEIAVIRSKGLVLGEVCLVERDHDWEDSQKVGIAWKHIYFERYRTSVWKVQASAKSIKEGDVVCLFQEAKNPTIIRPCGSFWVVIMISLPTGPIQQKNTVPQNEVRLNVDQFRSATCSRDLVLIWDWDTHSIESLNNEERRYENLVLEQFENDSLMEELHKIAILANMGLVLRDLHKHAKSEDCIRKVLAIFETTIKNRKDASNSNDCKTSFDITSDMEGIVKLFLHIKGGWLPLQWASEDGHDAIVKQILQKADPNMVDEEGRTPLSWASEKGFGSAVKVLLGTGAVDPDARDKAGWTPLLWAAKNGHEEIVKLLLSTKTVDPDAKEGNDETRGTRRTPLLLASEAGHMEVVRLLLETHKVDLGARDESGGTSLMWAVKNGHTDVVRLLLQTGKIDPNASEEGEVENEGGRTPLMWAASNGNEEIVRLLLNTRRVKSGVREKSSRTAIAFAAESGHGAIVKLLLSTIRAGPDVPDKDGRTPLMLAAEGGFEEIVQLLLNTNKVDINSKDKRGRTPLFLAAKNGHEHIVNILAERNELTYQELQRQVPITSNHEDFLHIRDDDYFEDRCKQLFSDVQHWVTRFSRAGDMRTSRRRDEIDDDVVDNLEAMLISQLDERDDDPAPGLPAHLTSGINDEKIIDRLDNVVLDGTDVDIYLSDRSHRRDVFTAMIMNMIWEFIFTRYLFGLDRHSRQLLKSLERQLAGPPEAGRKWRAITLTLLSQRETARRQLSLDAEAVTNAIFQTVCAVLSPPTNIRNHLRTQLQLVVLDAAELSIEMRTQKAEYMMLPPLHPEYDTNGDLAAPIIFNADMMNECSARTEISNEDLQAHEVVVRMALFPLLVKKGGDDGVGDDEIVIFPAQVLIAPQDTDEAEVMAVPENSERERELEVAAFPAGNISLVTETSGEDSMLEASDISRNEIVEPGRTESSNAGSGKRRLGWVREILTKVRK
;
A
#
# COMPACT_ATOMS: atom_id res chain seq x y z
N MET A 1 -68.44 -12.90 -28.36
CA MET A 1 -67.90 -12.59 -29.70
C MET A 1 -66.99 -13.73 -30.11
N GLU A 2 -66.79 -13.95 -31.41
CA GLU A 2 -65.79 -14.89 -31.90
C GLU A 2 -64.39 -14.33 -31.64
N ARG A 3 -63.41 -15.21 -31.36
CA ARG A 3 -62.02 -14.80 -31.16
C ARG A 3 -61.43 -14.31 -32.48
N TYR A 4 -60.77 -13.16 -32.49
CA TYR A 4 -60.14 -12.63 -33.69
C TYR A 4 -59.08 -13.62 -34.25
N GLY A 5 -59.12 -13.85 -35.57
CA GLY A 5 -58.17 -14.69 -36.29
C GLY A 5 -57.38 -13.86 -37.31
N TYR A 6 -56.06 -14.05 -37.34
CA TYR A 6 -55.17 -13.32 -38.24
C TYR A 6 -55.33 -13.76 -39.71
N SER A 7 -55.46 -12.78 -40.62
CA SER A 7 -55.36 -13.02 -42.07
C SER A 7 -53.89 -13.20 -42.48
N LYS A 8 -53.62 -14.10 -43.43
CA LYS A 8 -52.25 -14.28 -43.97
C LYS A 8 -51.74 -12.97 -44.57
N LEU A 9 -50.52 -12.59 -44.19
CA LEU A 9 -49.87 -11.35 -44.63
C LEU A 9 -49.09 -11.56 -45.94
N ALA A 10 -49.04 -10.56 -46.83
CA ALA A 10 -48.19 -10.62 -48.01
C ALA A 10 -46.71 -10.31 -47.68
N GLU A 11 -45.80 -10.81 -48.52
CA GLU A 11 -44.36 -10.57 -48.35
C GLU A 11 -44.02 -9.08 -48.49
N GLY A 12 -43.30 -8.52 -47.52
CA GLY A 12 -42.98 -7.09 -47.46
C GLY A 12 -44.12 -6.19 -46.96
N SER A 13 -45.28 -6.73 -46.59
CA SER A 13 -46.33 -6.01 -45.88
C SER A 13 -46.16 -6.06 -44.36
N ILE A 14 -46.84 -5.14 -43.67
CA ILE A 14 -47.05 -5.14 -42.22
C ILE A 14 -48.55 -4.97 -41.95
N ARG A 15 -49.03 -5.30 -40.74
CA ARG A 15 -50.37 -4.86 -40.29
C ARG A 15 -50.23 -3.56 -39.51
N LEU A 16 -51.25 -2.69 -39.57
CA LEU A 16 -51.38 -1.50 -38.75
C LEU A 16 -52.69 -1.53 -37.97
N LEU A 17 -52.67 -1.00 -36.74
CA LEU A 17 -53.84 -0.85 -35.88
C LEU A 17 -54.41 0.56 -36.04
N ARG A 18 -55.64 0.67 -36.53
CA ARG A 18 -56.46 1.88 -36.41
C ARG A 18 -57.21 1.82 -35.08
N LEU A 19 -56.83 2.68 -34.13
CA LEU A 19 -57.50 2.87 -32.85
C LEU A 19 -58.64 3.88 -33.04
N LEU A 20 -59.89 3.48 -32.76
CA LEU A 20 -61.06 4.32 -32.97
C LEU A 20 -61.30 5.28 -31.78
N PRO A 21 -61.78 6.51 -32.02
CA PRO A 21 -62.05 7.48 -30.96
C PRO A 21 -63.33 7.15 -30.18
N ASP A 22 -63.36 7.54 -28.91
CA ASP A 22 -64.55 7.50 -28.06
C ASP A 22 -64.50 8.62 -27.00
N GLN A 23 -65.65 9.23 -26.69
CA GLN A 23 -65.75 10.27 -25.66
C GLN A 23 -65.60 9.70 -24.24
N ASP A 24 -66.04 8.45 -24.01
CA ASP A 24 -65.86 7.79 -22.72
C ASP A 24 -64.55 7.00 -22.70
N LYS A 25 -63.60 7.44 -21.86
CA LYS A 25 -62.32 6.75 -21.66
C LYS A 25 -62.46 5.36 -21.05
N GLN A 26 -63.57 5.06 -20.37
CA GLN A 26 -63.87 3.75 -19.76
C GLN A 26 -64.63 2.80 -20.71
N SER A 27 -65.05 3.27 -21.89
CA SER A 27 -65.74 2.39 -22.85
C SER A 27 -64.79 1.33 -23.43
N GLN A 28 -65.34 0.21 -23.90
CA GLN A 28 -64.57 -0.86 -24.51
C GLN A 28 -63.79 -0.35 -25.75
N ILE A 29 -62.47 -0.56 -25.76
CA ILE A 29 -61.59 -0.11 -26.83
C ILE A 29 -61.94 -0.85 -28.14
N GLN A 30 -62.23 -0.09 -29.19
CA GLN A 30 -62.50 -0.59 -30.54
C GLN A 30 -61.36 -0.25 -31.49
N CYS A 31 -60.94 -1.23 -32.28
CA CYS A 31 -59.83 -1.13 -33.20
C CYS A 31 -60.14 -1.82 -34.55
N GLN A 32 -59.39 -1.45 -35.57
CA GLN A 32 -59.34 -2.18 -36.85
C GLN A 32 -57.89 -2.55 -37.19
N LEU A 33 -57.66 -3.80 -37.60
CA LEU A 33 -56.38 -4.23 -38.18
C LEU A 33 -56.50 -4.26 -39.70
N PHE A 34 -55.56 -3.63 -40.39
CA PHE A 34 -55.50 -3.61 -41.86
C PHE A 34 -54.06 -3.81 -42.36
N GLU A 35 -53.91 -4.31 -43.58
CA GLU A 35 -52.61 -4.53 -44.21
C GLU A 35 -52.06 -3.24 -44.85
N PHE A 36 -50.76 -3.03 -44.70
CA PHE A 36 -50.01 -1.90 -45.23
C PHE A 36 -48.72 -2.39 -45.90
N ALA A 37 -48.59 -2.20 -47.20
CA ALA A 37 -47.39 -2.57 -47.94
C ALA A 37 -46.22 -1.64 -47.55
N LEU A 38 -45.15 -2.19 -46.96
CA LEU A 38 -43.97 -1.43 -46.52
C LEU A 38 -43.01 -1.17 -47.70
N LEU A 39 -43.57 -0.56 -48.75
CA LEU A 39 -42.90 -0.17 -49.99
C LEU A 39 -41.65 0.66 -49.71
N ASN A 40 -40.72 0.70 -50.68
CA ASN A 40 -39.51 1.52 -50.64
C ASN A 40 -39.81 3.02 -50.90
N SER A 41 -40.91 3.55 -50.34
CA SER A 41 -41.28 4.96 -50.44
C SER A 41 -40.20 5.84 -49.78
N HIS A 42 -39.90 6.98 -50.40
CA HIS A 42 -38.80 7.85 -49.97
C HIS A 42 -39.14 8.76 -48.76
N SER A 43 -40.31 8.59 -48.15
CA SER A 43 -40.81 9.39 -47.02
C SER A 43 -41.05 8.55 -45.75
N THR A 44 -41.32 9.22 -44.63
CA THR A 44 -42.01 8.60 -43.48
C THR A 44 -43.43 8.20 -43.87
N CYS A 45 -43.95 7.19 -43.17
CA CYS A 45 -45.32 6.75 -43.29
C CYS A 45 -46.18 7.42 -42.20
N PRO A 46 -47.48 7.67 -42.43
CA PRO A 46 -48.36 8.35 -41.49
C PRO A 46 -48.89 7.39 -40.39
N TYR A 47 -47.98 6.67 -39.72
CA TYR A 47 -48.29 5.85 -38.54
C TYR A 47 -47.29 6.12 -37.41
N GLU A 48 -47.75 5.90 -36.19
CA GLU A 48 -46.94 5.93 -34.96
C GLU A 48 -46.52 4.49 -34.62
N ALA A 49 -45.41 4.28 -33.91
CA ALA A 49 -45.03 2.94 -33.42
C ALA A 49 -44.97 2.96 -31.89
N LEU A 50 -45.56 1.94 -31.24
CA LEU A 50 -45.58 1.84 -29.78
C LEU A 50 -44.42 0.96 -29.28
N SER A 51 -43.59 1.55 -28.42
CA SER A 51 -42.56 0.88 -27.63
C SER A 51 -43.06 0.75 -26.18
N TYR A 52 -43.30 -0.48 -25.71
CA TYR A 52 -43.85 -0.71 -24.37
C TYR A 52 -43.39 -2.07 -23.80
N VAL A 53 -43.53 -2.25 -22.48
CA VAL A 53 -43.22 -3.53 -21.81
C VAL A 53 -44.41 -4.49 -21.90
N TRP A 54 -44.18 -5.68 -22.43
CA TRP A 54 -45.15 -6.78 -22.36
C TRP A 54 -45.35 -7.20 -20.90
N GLY A 55 -46.58 -7.10 -20.39
CA GLY A 55 -46.93 -7.47 -19.02
C GLY A 55 -47.44 -8.91 -18.92
N PHE A 56 -46.89 -9.70 -17.99
CA PHE A 56 -47.46 -10.98 -17.56
C PHE A 56 -48.52 -10.75 -16.47
N ASP A 57 -49.66 -10.19 -16.87
CA ASP A 57 -50.79 -10.00 -15.97
C ASP A 57 -51.66 -11.26 -15.93
N ASN A 58 -51.97 -11.74 -14.72
CA ASN A 58 -52.92 -12.85 -14.49
C ASN A 58 -54.38 -12.49 -14.86
N LYS A 59 -54.64 -11.30 -15.43
CA LYS A 59 -55.95 -10.79 -15.85
C LYS A 59 -55.84 -10.13 -17.24
N PRO A 60 -56.06 -10.87 -18.33
CA PRO A 60 -56.09 -10.28 -19.66
C PRO A 60 -57.34 -9.42 -19.88
N CYS A 61 -57.16 -8.25 -20.50
CA CYS A 61 -58.23 -7.34 -20.91
C CYS A 61 -58.69 -7.64 -22.34
N SER A 62 -59.97 -7.43 -22.65
CA SER A 62 -60.53 -7.64 -24.00
C SER A 62 -60.66 -6.33 -24.77
N ILE A 63 -60.26 -6.35 -26.04
CA ILE A 63 -60.48 -5.27 -27.02
C ILE A 63 -61.19 -5.82 -28.25
N THR A 64 -62.01 -4.99 -28.91
CA THR A 64 -62.75 -5.40 -30.12
C THR A 64 -61.96 -5.04 -31.37
N VAL A 65 -61.54 -6.04 -32.15
CA VAL A 65 -60.72 -5.86 -33.36
C VAL A 65 -61.47 -6.42 -34.57
N ASN A 66 -61.79 -5.57 -35.56
CA ASN A 66 -62.56 -5.97 -36.76
C ASN A 66 -63.83 -6.79 -36.42
N SER A 67 -64.56 -6.39 -35.37
CA SER A 67 -65.73 -7.09 -34.77
C SER A 67 -65.49 -8.44 -34.06
N GLY A 68 -64.25 -8.95 -34.03
CA GLY A 68 -63.83 -10.06 -33.17
C GLY A 68 -63.30 -9.59 -31.81
N ASP A 69 -63.27 -10.50 -30.83
CA ASP A 69 -62.69 -10.25 -29.50
C ASP A 69 -61.22 -10.69 -29.46
N LEU A 70 -60.33 -9.84 -28.93
CA LEU A 70 -58.91 -10.12 -28.78
C LEU A 70 -58.43 -9.73 -27.37
N ARG A 71 -57.69 -10.65 -26.74
CA ARG A 71 -57.19 -10.49 -25.37
C ARG A 71 -55.77 -9.93 -25.36
N ILE A 72 -55.53 -8.93 -24.51
CA ILE A 72 -54.25 -8.24 -24.33
C ILE A 72 -53.87 -8.13 -22.85
N GLY A 73 -52.59 -7.89 -22.55
CA GLY A 73 -52.12 -7.58 -21.19
C GLY A 73 -52.61 -6.21 -20.70
N SER A 74 -52.67 -6.00 -19.38
CA SER A 74 -53.26 -4.78 -18.81
C SER A 74 -52.43 -3.53 -19.16
N ASN A 75 -51.10 -3.65 -19.21
CA ASN A 75 -50.22 -2.54 -19.59
C ASN A 75 -50.46 -2.06 -21.04
N LEU A 76 -50.76 -2.97 -21.98
CA LEU A 76 -51.10 -2.58 -23.35
C LEU A 76 -52.51 -1.94 -23.40
N HIS A 77 -53.45 -2.43 -22.60
CA HIS A 77 -54.78 -1.84 -22.49
C HIS A 77 -54.71 -0.40 -21.93
N ALA A 78 -53.89 -0.17 -20.90
CA ALA A 78 -53.61 1.15 -20.34
C ALA A 78 -52.96 2.09 -21.38
N ALA A 79 -51.96 1.62 -22.11
CA ALA A 79 -51.32 2.37 -23.20
C ALA A 79 -52.33 2.78 -24.29
N LEU A 80 -53.16 1.84 -24.77
CA LEU A 80 -54.19 2.10 -25.76
C LEU A 80 -55.27 3.08 -25.25
N SER A 81 -55.68 2.96 -23.98
CA SER A 81 -56.64 3.88 -23.35
C SER A 81 -56.08 5.30 -23.22
N SER A 82 -54.80 5.43 -22.85
CA SER A 82 -54.09 6.73 -22.78
C SER A 82 -53.92 7.37 -24.17
N LEU A 83 -53.72 6.57 -25.22
CA LEU A 83 -53.54 7.04 -26.60
C LEU A 83 -54.85 7.31 -27.35
N ARG A 84 -55.98 6.74 -26.91
CA ARG A 84 -57.29 6.95 -27.54
C ARG A 84 -57.75 8.41 -27.40
N HIS A 85 -57.91 9.10 -28.53
CA HIS A 85 -58.48 10.44 -28.57
C HIS A 85 -60.01 10.40 -28.50
N SER A 86 -60.63 11.50 -28.07
CA SER A 86 -62.10 11.62 -28.01
C SER A 86 -62.78 11.82 -29.37
N THR A 87 -62.01 12.11 -30.41
CA THR A 87 -62.52 12.54 -31.74
C THR A 87 -61.70 12.11 -32.95
N LEU A 88 -60.44 11.73 -32.78
CA LEU A 88 -59.52 11.40 -33.88
C LEU A 88 -59.11 9.93 -33.81
N GLU A 89 -59.17 9.23 -34.93
CA GLU A 89 -58.52 7.91 -35.04
C GLU A 89 -56.99 8.06 -35.05
N ARG A 90 -56.29 7.10 -34.44
CA ARG A 90 -54.82 6.97 -34.55
C ARG A 90 -54.45 5.71 -35.31
N ILE A 91 -53.40 5.78 -36.13
CA ILE A 91 -52.82 4.63 -36.82
C ILE A 91 -51.50 4.29 -36.14
N ILE A 92 -51.43 3.14 -35.49
CA ILE A 92 -50.32 2.72 -34.63
C ILE A 92 -49.84 1.32 -35.04
N TRP A 93 -48.53 1.11 -35.10
CA TRP A 93 -47.93 -0.23 -35.16
C TRP A 93 -47.57 -0.71 -33.76
N ILE A 94 -47.98 -1.93 -33.41
CA ILE A 94 -47.77 -2.54 -32.09
C ILE A 94 -47.40 -4.01 -32.31
N ASP A 95 -46.20 -4.42 -31.90
CA ASP A 95 -45.65 -5.76 -32.11
C ASP A 95 -46.59 -6.91 -31.70
N ALA A 96 -47.19 -6.84 -30.51
CA ALA A 96 -48.09 -7.86 -29.96
C ALA A 96 -49.45 -7.97 -30.67
N LEU A 97 -49.83 -7.00 -31.51
CA LEU A 97 -51.12 -6.96 -32.22
C LEU A 97 -50.99 -7.00 -33.75
N CYS A 98 -49.90 -6.45 -34.28
CA CYS A 98 -49.68 -6.36 -35.72
C CYS A 98 -48.98 -7.61 -36.29
N ILE A 99 -48.22 -8.32 -35.45
CA ILE A 99 -47.56 -9.59 -35.78
C ILE A 99 -48.38 -10.75 -35.21
N ASN A 100 -48.63 -11.78 -36.01
CA ASN A 100 -49.22 -13.04 -35.54
C ASN A 100 -48.19 -13.82 -34.70
N GLN A 101 -48.28 -13.71 -33.39
CA GLN A 101 -47.33 -14.33 -32.46
C GLN A 101 -47.37 -15.87 -32.45
N ASP A 102 -48.44 -16.47 -32.95
CA ASP A 102 -48.62 -17.92 -33.07
C ASP A 102 -47.97 -18.50 -34.35
N ASP A 103 -47.56 -17.67 -35.32
CA ASP A 103 -46.84 -18.08 -36.53
C ASP A 103 -45.36 -17.66 -36.46
N MET A 104 -44.48 -18.63 -36.18
CA MET A 104 -43.03 -18.39 -36.08
C MET A 104 -42.38 -17.91 -37.38
N THR A 105 -42.97 -18.22 -38.55
CA THR A 105 -42.46 -17.79 -39.85
C THR A 105 -42.77 -16.32 -40.07
N GLU A 106 -44.04 -15.92 -39.84
CA GLU A 106 -44.46 -14.52 -39.90
C GLU A 106 -43.70 -13.69 -38.86
N LYS A 107 -43.58 -14.20 -37.62
CA LYS A 107 -42.83 -13.57 -36.54
C LYS A 107 -41.37 -13.33 -36.93
N GLY A 108 -40.66 -14.33 -37.48
CA GLY A 108 -39.29 -14.17 -37.97
C GLY A 108 -39.16 -13.06 -39.02
N GLN A 109 -40.04 -13.06 -40.03
CA GLN A 109 -40.04 -12.07 -41.12
C GLN A 109 -40.36 -10.64 -40.64
N GLN A 110 -41.35 -10.49 -39.75
CA GLN A 110 -41.72 -9.19 -39.19
C GLN A 110 -40.65 -8.65 -38.24
N VAL A 111 -40.06 -9.51 -37.39
CA VAL A 111 -38.95 -9.13 -36.49
C VAL A 111 -37.70 -8.74 -37.28
N GLN A 112 -37.37 -9.44 -38.38
CA GLN A 112 -36.30 -9.03 -39.31
C GLN A 112 -36.57 -7.66 -39.95
N SER A 113 -37.84 -7.28 -40.09
CA SER A 113 -38.27 -5.98 -40.60
C SER A 113 -38.41 -4.90 -39.51
N MET A 114 -38.29 -5.22 -38.23
CA MET A 114 -38.66 -4.34 -37.12
C MET A 114 -37.88 -3.02 -37.12
N ALA A 115 -36.57 -3.05 -37.34
CA ALA A 115 -35.76 -1.84 -37.52
C ALA A 115 -36.25 -0.94 -38.68
N LYS A 116 -36.74 -1.54 -39.79
CA LYS A 116 -37.32 -0.81 -40.92
C LYS A 116 -38.67 -0.20 -40.57
N ILE A 117 -39.48 -0.90 -39.76
CA ILE A 117 -40.81 -0.44 -39.31
C ILE A 117 -40.66 0.79 -38.40
N TYR A 118 -39.85 0.70 -37.34
CA TYR A 118 -39.63 1.83 -36.43
C TYR A 118 -38.95 3.03 -37.14
N ALA A 119 -38.07 2.80 -38.12
CA ALA A 119 -37.45 3.88 -38.89
C ALA A 119 -38.40 4.56 -39.90
N LYS A 120 -39.49 3.89 -40.29
CA LYS A 120 -40.54 4.42 -41.19
C LYS A 120 -41.71 5.08 -40.46
N ALA A 121 -41.89 4.79 -39.18
CA ALA A 121 -42.85 5.47 -38.31
C ALA A 121 -42.59 6.98 -38.26
N ASN A 122 -43.66 7.77 -38.12
CA ASN A 122 -43.57 9.22 -37.95
C ASN A 122 -43.03 9.60 -36.56
N CYS A 123 -43.46 8.86 -35.54
CA CYS A 123 -43.05 9.00 -34.15
C CYS A 123 -42.99 7.60 -33.50
N VAL A 124 -42.05 7.40 -32.59
CA VAL A 124 -42.00 6.22 -31.70
C VAL A 124 -42.43 6.66 -30.30
N ILE A 125 -43.57 6.15 -29.86
CA ILE A 125 -44.16 6.44 -28.56
C ILE A 125 -43.61 5.42 -27.56
N VAL A 126 -42.87 5.88 -26.57
CA VAL A 126 -42.35 5.09 -25.46
C VAL A 126 -43.34 5.16 -24.30
N TRP A 127 -43.96 4.04 -23.96
CA TRP A 127 -44.88 3.91 -22.82
C TRP A 127 -44.18 3.27 -21.63
N LEU A 128 -43.93 4.06 -20.60
CA LEU A 128 -43.27 3.63 -19.36
C LEU A 128 -44.24 3.01 -18.33
N GLY A 129 -45.55 2.94 -18.62
CA GLY A 129 -46.60 2.46 -17.71
C GLY A 129 -47.49 3.59 -17.18
N GLU A 130 -48.43 3.25 -16.32
CA GLU A 130 -49.25 4.25 -15.61
C GLU A 130 -48.44 5.00 -14.53
N ALA A 131 -49.05 6.08 -14.01
CA ALA A 131 -48.47 6.85 -12.92
C ALA A 131 -48.50 6.04 -11.62
N ALA A 132 -47.30 5.73 -11.10
CA ALA A 132 -47.07 5.05 -9.83
C ALA A 132 -45.72 5.51 -9.26
N ASP A 133 -45.56 5.49 -7.93
CA ASP A 133 -44.31 5.90 -7.26
C ASP A 133 -43.82 7.31 -7.65
N GLU A 134 -44.76 8.26 -7.79
CA GLU A 134 -44.52 9.65 -8.26
C GLU A 134 -43.81 9.76 -9.64
N SER A 135 -43.84 8.70 -10.46
CA SER A 135 -43.24 8.66 -11.81
C SER A 135 -43.64 9.78 -12.77
N ASP A 136 -44.84 10.34 -12.61
CA ASP A 136 -45.38 11.46 -13.38
C ASP A 136 -44.77 12.79 -12.96
N ARG A 137 -44.52 12.98 -11.65
CA ARG A 137 -43.72 14.09 -11.11
C ARG A 137 -42.26 13.98 -11.52
N ALA A 138 -41.65 12.80 -11.39
CA ALA A 138 -40.28 12.56 -11.85
C ALA A 138 -40.09 12.89 -13.36
N LEU A 139 -41.10 12.63 -14.20
CA LEU A 139 -41.06 13.02 -15.62
C LEU A 139 -41.19 14.54 -15.82
N LEU A 140 -41.94 15.24 -14.98
CA LEU A 140 -42.03 16.71 -14.95
C LEU A 140 -40.74 17.36 -14.43
N GLU A 141 -40.09 16.80 -13.41
CA GLU A 141 -38.79 17.26 -12.89
C GLU A 141 -37.70 17.18 -13.96
N ILE A 142 -37.63 16.04 -14.69
CA ILE A 142 -36.75 15.90 -15.85
C ILE A 142 -37.12 16.92 -16.94
N CYS A 143 -38.40 17.24 -17.13
CA CYS A 143 -38.81 18.28 -18.09
C CYS A 143 -38.37 19.67 -17.65
N GLY A 144 -38.50 20.03 -16.37
CA GLY A 144 -38.09 21.33 -15.83
C GLY A 144 -36.58 21.53 -15.93
N ALA A 145 -35.79 20.53 -15.55
CA ALA A 145 -34.33 20.55 -15.66
C ALA A 145 -33.82 20.60 -17.12
N ALA A 146 -34.68 20.31 -18.11
CA ALA A 146 -34.33 20.49 -19.53
C ALA A 146 -34.48 21.94 -20.02
N VAL A 147 -35.17 22.80 -19.25
CA VAL A 147 -35.51 24.19 -19.61
C VAL A 147 -34.77 25.20 -18.73
N GLU A 148 -34.61 24.91 -17.43
CA GLU A 148 -34.03 25.83 -16.45
C GLU A 148 -32.86 25.19 -15.68
N SER A 149 -31.93 26.02 -15.19
CA SER A 149 -30.88 25.58 -14.26
C SER A 149 -31.52 25.02 -12.98
N PRO A 150 -31.09 23.85 -12.48
CA PRO A 150 -31.83 23.13 -11.44
C PRO A 150 -31.94 23.93 -10.14
N THR A 151 -33.16 24.35 -9.81
CA THR A 151 -33.54 24.88 -8.51
C THR A 151 -33.69 23.72 -7.51
N ASN A 152 -33.07 23.85 -6.33
CA ASN A 152 -33.10 22.96 -5.16
C ASN A 152 -33.62 21.52 -5.39
N GLN A 153 -32.71 20.57 -5.53
CA GLN A 153 -33.03 19.14 -5.75
C GLN A 153 -33.93 18.56 -4.64
N GLU A 154 -35.18 18.26 -4.98
CA GLU A 154 -35.98 17.26 -4.26
C GLU A 154 -35.42 15.84 -4.47
N ASP A 155 -35.95 14.88 -3.71
CA ASP A 155 -35.45 13.51 -3.56
C ASP A 155 -35.20 12.77 -4.90
N PRO A 156 -33.93 12.47 -5.27
CA PRO A 156 -33.59 11.80 -6.51
C PRO A 156 -34.09 10.33 -6.58
N HIS A 157 -34.54 9.73 -5.47
CA HIS A 157 -35.10 8.38 -5.47
C HIS A 157 -36.31 8.23 -6.41
N LYS A 158 -37.13 9.28 -6.60
CA LYS A 158 -38.28 9.25 -7.53
C LYS A 158 -37.84 9.07 -8.99
N ILE A 159 -36.81 9.81 -9.40
CA ILE A 159 -36.21 9.70 -10.74
C ILE A 159 -35.55 8.33 -10.91
N PHE A 160 -34.84 7.82 -9.90
CA PHE A 160 -34.27 6.46 -9.96
C PHE A 160 -35.35 5.36 -10.03
N SER A 161 -36.51 5.53 -9.39
CA SER A 161 -37.64 4.62 -9.52
C SER A 161 -38.18 4.58 -10.96
N LEU A 162 -38.41 5.75 -11.58
CA LEU A 162 -38.82 5.88 -12.97
C LEU A 162 -37.82 5.22 -13.94
N LEU A 163 -36.52 5.50 -13.77
CA LEU A 163 -35.44 4.94 -14.60
C LEU A 163 -35.25 3.43 -14.38
N SER A 164 -35.59 2.91 -13.20
CA SER A 164 -35.52 1.47 -12.87
C SER A 164 -36.64 0.64 -13.51
N ARG A 165 -37.67 1.27 -14.12
CA ARG A 165 -38.79 0.56 -14.73
C ARG A 165 -38.33 -0.44 -15.81
N PRO A 166 -39.02 -1.59 -15.99
CA PRO A 166 -38.53 -2.69 -16.83
C PRO A 166 -38.25 -2.35 -18.29
N TRP A 167 -38.80 -1.24 -18.81
CA TRP A 167 -38.56 -0.76 -20.17
C TRP A 167 -37.06 -0.52 -20.44
N PHE A 168 -36.37 0.22 -19.57
CA PHE A 168 -34.94 0.52 -19.71
C PHE A 168 -34.05 -0.73 -19.71
N GLN A 169 -34.54 -1.83 -19.13
CA GLN A 169 -33.80 -3.09 -18.97
C GLN A 169 -33.86 -3.98 -20.22
N ARG A 170 -34.79 -3.75 -21.17
CA ARG A 170 -35.02 -4.62 -22.34
C ARG A 170 -33.97 -4.42 -23.44
N ILE A 171 -33.65 -5.49 -24.16
CA ILE A 171 -32.78 -5.46 -25.36
C ILE A 171 -33.48 -4.76 -26.54
N TRP A 172 -34.73 -5.10 -26.83
CA TRP A 172 -35.47 -4.61 -28.00
C TRP A 172 -35.59 -3.08 -28.06
N VAL A 173 -35.71 -2.44 -26.89
CA VAL A 173 -35.75 -0.97 -26.75
C VAL A 173 -34.60 -0.28 -27.46
N LEU A 174 -33.40 -0.87 -27.47
CA LEU A 174 -32.26 -0.31 -28.22
C LEU A 174 -32.57 -0.15 -29.70
N GLN A 175 -33.10 -1.18 -30.35
CA GLN A 175 -33.44 -1.12 -31.78
C GLN A 175 -34.60 -0.15 -32.03
N GLU A 176 -35.61 -0.16 -31.15
CA GLU A 176 -36.79 0.71 -31.22
C GLU A 176 -36.38 2.20 -31.19
N VAL A 177 -35.57 2.62 -30.21
CA VAL A 177 -35.09 4.02 -30.11
C VAL A 177 -33.92 4.34 -31.04
N ALA A 178 -33.15 3.34 -31.52
CA ALA A 178 -32.11 3.53 -32.54
C ALA A 178 -32.68 3.69 -33.95
N ALA A 179 -33.87 3.17 -34.21
CA ALA A 179 -34.58 3.34 -35.48
C ALA A 179 -35.38 4.65 -35.52
N ALA A 180 -35.96 5.05 -34.38
CA ALA A 180 -36.81 6.22 -34.25
C ALA A 180 -36.19 7.51 -34.84
N ARG A 181 -36.99 8.31 -35.53
CA ARG A 181 -36.60 9.67 -35.98
C ARG A 181 -37.21 10.79 -35.12
N HIS A 182 -38.24 10.45 -34.35
CA HIS A 182 -38.83 11.25 -33.29
C HIS A 182 -39.28 10.29 -32.20
N VAL A 183 -39.04 10.63 -30.92
CA VAL A 183 -39.35 9.80 -29.76
C VAL A 183 -40.19 10.64 -28.81
N LEU A 184 -41.35 10.13 -28.41
CA LEU A 184 -42.23 10.74 -27.41
C LEU A 184 -42.33 9.79 -26.21
N ILE A 185 -41.91 10.23 -25.03
CA ILE A 185 -41.93 9.41 -23.81
C ILE A 185 -43.17 9.77 -23.01
N LYS A 186 -43.96 8.76 -22.60
CA LYS A 186 -45.20 8.91 -21.84
C LYS A 186 -45.18 8.05 -20.57
N CYS A 187 -45.65 8.63 -19.47
CA CYS A 187 -45.91 7.93 -18.21
C CYS A 187 -47.23 8.42 -17.62
N GLY A 188 -48.23 7.54 -17.52
CA GLY A 188 -49.61 7.93 -17.19
C GLY A 188 -50.17 8.95 -18.18
N SER A 189 -50.54 10.13 -17.69
CA SER A 189 -50.98 11.28 -18.50
C SER A 189 -49.85 12.19 -18.99
N THR A 190 -48.69 12.16 -18.33
CA THR A 190 -47.56 13.07 -18.62
C THR A 190 -46.80 12.61 -19.85
N GLU A 191 -46.30 13.57 -20.65
CA GLU A 191 -45.46 13.31 -21.82
C GLU A 191 -44.30 14.30 -21.94
N ILE A 192 -43.21 13.83 -22.54
CA ILE A 192 -41.99 14.62 -22.77
C ILE A 192 -41.35 14.19 -24.10
N ASP A 193 -40.79 15.14 -24.83
CA ASP A 193 -39.98 14.84 -26.02
C ASP A 193 -38.71 14.09 -25.63
N GLY A 194 -38.30 13.09 -26.42
CA GLY A 194 -37.13 12.27 -26.14
C GLY A 194 -35.83 13.07 -26.04
N TYR A 195 -35.66 14.15 -26.81
CA TYR A 195 -34.50 15.02 -26.71
C TYR A 195 -34.55 15.86 -25.42
N ALA A 196 -35.72 16.39 -25.05
CA ALA A 196 -35.91 17.10 -23.79
C ALA A 196 -35.62 16.18 -22.59
N PHE A 197 -36.13 14.94 -22.58
CA PHE A 197 -35.81 13.92 -21.57
C PHE A 197 -34.30 13.67 -21.44
N CYS A 198 -33.60 13.49 -22.57
CA CYS A 198 -32.16 13.29 -22.57
C CYS A 198 -31.36 14.53 -22.14
N SER A 199 -31.94 15.73 -22.28
CA SER A 199 -31.32 16.99 -21.87
C SER A 199 -31.52 17.25 -20.38
N GLY A 200 -32.74 17.01 -19.86
CA GLY A 200 -33.05 17.12 -18.43
C GLY A 200 -32.23 16.18 -17.56
N LEU A 201 -32.11 14.90 -17.96
CA LEU A 201 -31.20 13.95 -17.32
C LEU A 201 -29.73 14.40 -17.32
N SER A 202 -29.36 15.37 -18.16
CA SER A 202 -28.01 15.95 -18.18
C SER A 202 -27.82 17.05 -17.15
N ALA A 203 -28.77 17.97 -17.07
CA ALA A 203 -28.75 19.07 -16.12
C ALA A 203 -28.79 18.57 -14.67
N LEU A 204 -29.53 17.47 -14.42
CA LEU A 204 -29.70 16.87 -13.10
C LEU A 204 -28.42 16.29 -12.49
N LYS A 205 -27.37 15.97 -13.28
CA LYS A 205 -26.08 15.40 -12.81
C LYS A 205 -26.20 14.29 -11.75
N LEU A 206 -27.15 13.37 -11.95
CA LEU A 206 -27.49 12.30 -11.01
C LEU A 206 -26.28 11.43 -10.63
N SER A 207 -26.03 11.21 -9.33
CA SER A 207 -25.05 10.22 -8.89
C SER A 207 -25.65 8.82 -8.88
N TYR A 208 -24.98 7.87 -9.54
CA TYR A 208 -25.39 6.48 -9.65
C TYR A 208 -24.69 5.55 -8.66
N ASP A 209 -24.03 6.07 -7.61
CA ASP A 209 -23.21 5.27 -6.67
C ASP A 209 -24.00 4.11 -6.02
N ASN A 210 -25.27 4.34 -5.67
CA ASN A 210 -26.18 3.32 -5.13
C ASN A 210 -26.90 2.47 -6.21
N PHE A 211 -26.71 2.78 -7.49
CA PHE A 211 -27.44 2.21 -8.63
C PHE A 211 -26.52 1.90 -9.83
N GLU A 212 -25.31 1.35 -9.59
CA GLU A 212 -24.30 1.12 -10.65
C GLU A 212 -24.85 0.38 -11.88
N ARG A 213 -25.72 -0.63 -11.69
CA ARG A 213 -26.34 -1.41 -12.77
C ARG A 213 -27.31 -0.61 -13.65
N LEU A 214 -27.82 0.52 -13.16
CA LEU A 214 -28.81 1.34 -13.84
C LEU A 214 -28.15 2.29 -14.85
N ARG A 215 -26.96 2.81 -14.53
CA ARG A 215 -26.25 3.80 -15.35
C ARG A 215 -26.05 3.34 -16.80
N PRO A 216 -25.49 2.14 -17.10
CA PRO A 216 -25.32 1.71 -18.50
C PRO A 216 -26.65 1.58 -19.24
N LEU A 217 -27.72 1.13 -18.55
CA LEU A 217 -29.04 0.96 -19.15
C LEU A 217 -29.64 2.29 -19.61
N VAL A 218 -29.51 3.34 -18.79
CA VAL A 218 -30.01 4.68 -19.08
C VAL A 218 -29.13 5.38 -20.13
N THR A 219 -27.80 5.43 -19.93
CA THR A 219 -26.87 6.12 -20.85
C THR A 219 -26.94 5.57 -22.28
N SER A 220 -27.05 4.25 -22.44
CA SER A 220 -27.23 3.61 -23.76
C SER A 220 -28.48 4.11 -24.49
N VAL A 221 -29.59 4.26 -23.76
CA VAL A 221 -30.88 4.67 -24.33
C VAL A 221 -30.88 6.16 -24.62
N THR A 222 -30.35 7.00 -23.73
CA THR A 222 -30.29 8.45 -23.95
C THR A 222 -29.35 8.81 -25.11
N TYR A 223 -28.22 8.11 -25.26
CA TYR A 223 -27.35 8.20 -26.43
C TYR A 223 -28.11 7.93 -27.74
N LEU A 224 -28.84 6.80 -27.80
CA LEU A 224 -29.60 6.42 -28.99
C LEU A 224 -30.79 7.37 -29.26
N ILE A 225 -31.45 7.90 -28.23
CA ILE A 225 -32.56 8.86 -28.42
C ILE A 225 -32.05 10.21 -28.94
N ARG A 226 -30.92 10.74 -28.43
CA ARG A 226 -30.35 12.02 -28.93
C ARG A 226 -30.05 11.98 -30.43
N GLY A 227 -29.57 10.84 -30.93
CA GLY A 227 -29.31 10.66 -32.35
C GLY A 227 -30.55 10.72 -33.25
N ALA A 228 -31.77 10.57 -32.71
CA ALA A 228 -33.01 10.44 -33.50
C ALA A 228 -33.26 11.61 -34.46
N ILE A 229 -33.07 12.85 -33.98
CA ILE A 229 -33.32 14.07 -34.76
C ILE A 229 -32.34 14.20 -35.95
N LEU A 230 -31.12 13.68 -35.79
CA LEU A 230 -30.06 13.73 -36.81
C LEU A 230 -30.18 12.62 -37.88
N ARG A 231 -31.08 11.64 -37.70
CA ARG A 231 -31.19 10.49 -38.62
C ARG A 231 -31.77 10.88 -39.98
N PRO A 232 -31.12 10.49 -41.09
CA PRO A 232 -31.57 10.85 -42.42
C PRO A 232 -32.94 10.25 -42.73
N ARG A 233 -33.75 10.99 -43.50
CA ARG A 233 -35.00 10.47 -44.10
C ARG A 233 -34.74 9.33 -45.11
N HIS A 234 -33.49 9.21 -45.55
CA HIS A 234 -33.03 8.28 -46.57
C HIS A 234 -32.09 7.23 -45.94
N THR A 235 -32.63 6.08 -45.57
CA THR A 235 -31.86 4.88 -45.24
C THR A 235 -31.87 3.95 -46.46
N GLY A 236 -30.80 3.98 -47.24
CA GLY A 236 -30.62 3.10 -48.41
C GLY A 236 -30.14 1.70 -47.97
N PRO A 237 -30.57 0.62 -48.64
CA PRO A 237 -30.07 -0.72 -48.33
C PRO A 237 -28.63 -0.88 -48.82
N LEU A 238 -27.68 -1.07 -47.89
CA LEU A 238 -26.43 -1.75 -48.23
C LEU A 238 -26.74 -3.24 -48.37
N GLY A 239 -26.38 -3.85 -49.50
CA GLY A 239 -26.40 -5.32 -49.67
C GLY A 239 -27.78 -5.99 -49.63
N GLY A 240 -28.89 -5.27 -49.82
CA GLY A 240 -30.24 -5.85 -49.87
C GLY A 240 -30.91 -6.09 -48.52
N ARG A 241 -30.22 -5.82 -47.40
CA ARG A 241 -30.75 -5.90 -46.03
C ARG A 241 -30.94 -4.50 -45.45
N PHE A 242 -31.96 -4.32 -44.61
CA PHE A 242 -32.12 -3.07 -43.86
C PHE A 242 -31.22 -3.08 -42.61
N SER A 243 -30.44 -2.01 -42.43
CA SER A 243 -29.61 -1.78 -41.26
C SER A 243 -29.65 -0.30 -40.87
N LEU A 244 -29.52 -0.02 -39.57
CA LEU A 244 -29.34 1.33 -39.03
C LEU A 244 -27.88 1.81 -39.07
N ASN A 245 -26.93 0.94 -39.42
CA ASN A 245 -25.50 1.23 -39.55
C ASN A 245 -24.89 1.92 -38.31
N ILE A 246 -25.15 1.38 -37.13
CA ILE A 246 -24.72 1.97 -35.85
C ILE A 246 -23.26 1.60 -35.55
N ARG A 247 -22.97 0.30 -35.36
CA ARG A 247 -21.65 -0.27 -35.00
C ARG A 247 -21.56 -1.74 -35.48
N PRO A 248 -20.36 -2.35 -35.53
CA PRO A 248 -20.21 -3.77 -35.81
C PRO A 248 -20.93 -4.66 -34.77
N LEU A 249 -21.33 -5.88 -35.17
CA LEU A 249 -22.12 -6.75 -34.29
C LEU A 249 -21.39 -7.08 -32.99
N SER A 250 -20.07 -7.28 -33.08
CA SER A 250 -19.23 -7.60 -31.93
C SER A 250 -19.20 -6.49 -30.88
N GLU A 251 -19.19 -5.22 -31.29
CA GLU A 251 -19.29 -4.07 -30.37
C GLU A 251 -20.68 -3.99 -29.75
N LEU A 252 -21.73 -4.11 -30.56
CA LEU A 252 -23.12 -4.04 -30.08
C LEU A 252 -23.41 -5.13 -29.04
N VAL A 253 -22.93 -6.35 -29.28
CA VAL A 253 -23.06 -7.46 -28.33
C VAL A 253 -22.32 -7.15 -27.02
N GLU A 254 -21.07 -6.68 -27.10
CA GLU A 254 -20.27 -6.37 -25.91
C GLU A 254 -20.87 -5.24 -25.06
N MET A 255 -21.49 -4.25 -25.70
CA MET A 255 -22.20 -3.16 -25.02
C MET A 255 -23.51 -3.60 -24.36
N TYR A 256 -24.22 -4.58 -24.92
CA TYR A 256 -25.67 -4.75 -24.65
C TYR A 256 -26.14 -6.15 -24.23
N HIS A 257 -25.31 -7.20 -24.24
CA HIS A 257 -25.72 -8.58 -23.93
C HIS A 257 -26.29 -8.81 -22.51
N THR A 258 -25.98 -7.93 -21.56
CA THR A 258 -26.54 -7.97 -20.19
C THR A 258 -27.98 -7.48 -20.08
N ARG A 259 -28.57 -6.92 -21.14
CA ARG A 259 -29.98 -6.53 -21.16
C ARG A 259 -30.91 -7.74 -21.10
N LYS A 260 -32.08 -7.53 -20.49
CA LYS A 260 -33.13 -8.55 -20.38
C LYS A 260 -33.80 -8.78 -21.73
N ALA A 261 -34.09 -10.04 -21.99
CA ALA A 261 -34.78 -10.52 -23.17
C ALA A 261 -35.83 -11.56 -22.74
N THR A 262 -36.93 -11.68 -23.48
CA THR A 262 -37.94 -12.72 -23.21
C THR A 262 -37.42 -14.08 -23.64
N GLU A 263 -36.80 -14.15 -24.82
CA GLU A 263 -36.08 -15.31 -25.35
C GLU A 263 -34.59 -14.98 -25.43
N ARG A 264 -33.69 -15.92 -25.09
CA ARG A 264 -32.23 -15.66 -25.12
C ARG A 264 -31.73 -15.18 -26.48
N ARG A 265 -32.29 -15.72 -27.56
CA ARG A 265 -31.95 -15.39 -28.96
C ARG A 265 -32.21 -13.91 -29.29
N ASP A 266 -33.18 -13.27 -28.64
CA ASP A 266 -33.49 -11.86 -28.85
C ASP A 266 -32.33 -10.93 -28.44
N LYS A 267 -31.45 -11.36 -27.51
CA LYS A 267 -30.21 -10.64 -27.16
C LYS A 267 -29.32 -10.40 -28.38
N VAL A 268 -29.34 -11.32 -29.34
CA VAL A 268 -28.60 -11.21 -30.62
C VAL A 268 -29.50 -10.59 -31.69
N TYR A 269 -30.73 -11.08 -31.85
CA TYR A 269 -31.63 -10.66 -32.93
C TYR A 269 -32.02 -9.17 -32.89
N ALA A 270 -32.15 -8.58 -31.70
CA ALA A 270 -32.37 -7.14 -31.56
C ALA A 270 -31.17 -6.30 -32.07
N LEU A 271 -29.95 -6.83 -31.96
CA LEU A 271 -28.73 -6.12 -32.36
C LEU A 271 -28.44 -6.26 -33.86
N LEU A 272 -28.88 -7.35 -34.50
CA LEU A 272 -28.69 -7.57 -35.93
C LEU A 272 -29.15 -6.37 -36.77
N GLY A 273 -30.34 -5.79 -36.49
CA GLY A 273 -30.86 -4.63 -37.24
C GLY A 273 -30.07 -3.32 -37.04
N MET A 274 -29.23 -3.25 -36.00
CA MET A 274 -28.37 -2.11 -35.69
C MET A 274 -26.97 -2.24 -36.33
N SER A 275 -26.58 -3.46 -36.73
CA SER A 275 -25.22 -3.82 -37.18
C SER A 275 -24.76 -3.13 -38.47
N SER A 276 -23.58 -2.51 -38.47
CA SER A 276 -22.95 -1.92 -39.67
C SER A 276 -22.34 -2.95 -40.62
N ASP A 277 -22.02 -4.13 -40.10
CA ASP A 277 -21.50 -5.29 -40.80
C ASP A 277 -22.62 -6.27 -41.21
N ASP A 278 -22.33 -7.17 -42.15
CA ASP A 278 -23.31 -8.15 -42.64
C ASP A 278 -23.04 -9.57 -42.11
N PRO A 279 -23.67 -9.95 -40.98
CA PRO A 279 -23.52 -11.27 -40.38
C PRO A 279 -24.31 -12.37 -41.12
N THR A 280 -25.13 -12.04 -42.12
CA THR A 280 -25.81 -13.07 -42.93
C THR A 280 -24.82 -13.92 -43.73
N THR A 281 -23.66 -13.35 -44.07
CA THR A 281 -22.52 -14.05 -44.70
C THR A 281 -21.98 -15.23 -43.88
N ALA A 282 -22.23 -15.25 -42.57
CA ALA A 282 -21.86 -16.32 -41.64
C ALA A 282 -23.05 -17.20 -41.21
N GLY A 283 -24.21 -17.07 -41.86
CA GLY A 283 -25.43 -17.83 -41.53
C GLY A 283 -26.23 -17.26 -40.35
N LEU A 284 -25.87 -16.09 -39.83
CA LEU A 284 -26.54 -15.49 -38.68
C LEU A 284 -27.74 -14.62 -39.12
N SER A 285 -28.89 -15.27 -39.30
CA SER A 285 -30.20 -14.65 -39.59
C SER A 285 -31.21 -14.87 -38.47
N ILE A 286 -32.33 -14.13 -38.50
CA ILE A 286 -33.41 -14.28 -37.52
C ILE A 286 -34.23 -15.52 -37.85
N ASP A 287 -34.06 -16.58 -37.06
CA ASP A 287 -34.76 -17.85 -37.21
C ASP A 287 -35.16 -18.41 -35.84
N TYR A 288 -36.45 -18.33 -35.52
CA TYR A 288 -36.98 -18.86 -34.25
C TYR A 288 -37.07 -20.40 -34.21
N THR A 289 -36.67 -21.12 -35.26
CA THR A 289 -36.53 -22.59 -35.25
C THR A 289 -35.17 -23.06 -34.72
N LEU A 290 -34.10 -22.27 -34.87
CA LEU A 290 -32.73 -22.66 -34.48
C LEU A 290 -32.53 -22.59 -32.95
N PRO A 291 -31.97 -23.62 -32.29
CA PRO A 291 -31.72 -23.61 -30.84
C PRO A 291 -30.67 -22.55 -30.44
N TRP A 292 -30.69 -22.12 -29.17
CA TRP A 292 -29.83 -21.03 -28.67
C TRP A 292 -28.34 -21.34 -28.82
N SER A 293 -27.94 -22.57 -28.53
CA SER A 293 -26.58 -23.10 -28.70
C SER A 293 -26.01 -22.80 -30.10
N GLN A 294 -26.79 -23.04 -31.16
CA GLN A 294 -26.38 -22.82 -32.55
C GLN A 294 -26.30 -21.34 -32.92
N VAL A 295 -27.25 -20.53 -32.44
CA VAL A 295 -27.22 -19.07 -32.64
C VAL A 295 -25.99 -18.46 -31.97
N PHE A 296 -25.67 -18.91 -30.75
CA PHE A 296 -24.53 -18.41 -29.99
C PHE A 296 -23.18 -18.90 -30.55
N GLU A 297 -23.10 -20.16 -31.00
CA GLU A 297 -21.93 -20.69 -31.70
C GLU A 297 -21.67 -19.93 -33.02
N SER A 298 -22.72 -19.65 -33.78
CA SER A 298 -22.64 -18.88 -35.04
C SER A 298 -22.17 -17.45 -34.80
N LEU A 299 -22.62 -16.82 -33.71
CA LEU A 299 -22.13 -15.50 -33.29
C LEU A 299 -20.62 -15.54 -32.97
N ILE A 300 -20.15 -16.52 -32.21
CA ILE A 300 -18.72 -16.65 -31.84
C ILE A 300 -17.84 -16.89 -33.07
N LYS A 301 -18.30 -17.74 -33.99
CA LYS A 301 -17.60 -18.00 -35.26
C LYS A 301 -17.55 -16.77 -36.16
N TYR A 302 -18.58 -15.91 -36.11
CA TYR A 302 -18.60 -14.64 -36.82
C TYR A 302 -17.65 -13.59 -36.23
N THR A 303 -17.58 -13.47 -34.89
CA THR A 303 -16.77 -12.45 -34.22
C THR A 303 -15.29 -12.79 -34.18
N LEU A 304 -14.93 -14.07 -34.03
CA LEU A 304 -13.55 -14.55 -33.96
C LEU A 304 -13.12 -15.24 -35.27
N SER A 305 -13.37 -16.55 -35.43
CA SER A 305 -13.13 -17.29 -36.68
C SER A 305 -14.03 -18.53 -36.79
N HIS A 306 -14.32 -18.94 -38.02
CA HIS A 306 -15.05 -20.17 -38.35
C HIS A 306 -14.29 -21.46 -38.02
N SER A 307 -12.96 -21.43 -37.92
CA SER A 307 -12.10 -22.59 -37.66
C SER A 307 -12.02 -23.01 -36.19
N LEU A 308 -12.66 -22.27 -35.29
CA LEU A 308 -12.57 -22.47 -33.85
C LEU A 308 -13.40 -23.65 -33.35
N SER A 309 -12.83 -24.38 -32.37
CA SER A 309 -13.57 -25.34 -31.56
C SER A 309 -14.33 -24.59 -30.47
N VAL A 310 -15.66 -24.57 -30.58
CA VAL A 310 -16.57 -23.85 -29.68
C VAL A 310 -17.58 -24.84 -29.12
N LYS A 311 -17.84 -24.77 -27.82
CA LYS A 311 -18.92 -25.51 -27.15
C LYS A 311 -19.89 -24.53 -26.50
N THR A 312 -21.17 -24.69 -26.81
CA THR A 312 -22.31 -23.94 -26.26
C THR A 312 -23.37 -24.92 -25.73
N TRP A 313 -24.34 -24.39 -24.99
CA TRP A 313 -25.48 -25.12 -24.42
C TRP A 313 -26.76 -24.31 -24.65
N ASP A 314 -27.95 -24.95 -24.63
CA ASP A 314 -29.23 -24.25 -24.81
C ASP A 314 -29.78 -23.60 -23.53
N ASP A 315 -29.40 -24.17 -22.38
CA ASP A 315 -29.81 -23.76 -21.04
C ASP A 315 -28.89 -22.70 -20.40
N LYS A 316 -27.67 -22.52 -20.94
CA LYS A 316 -26.60 -21.64 -20.39
C LYS A 316 -26.25 -20.52 -21.38
N GLU A 317 -25.94 -19.32 -20.88
CA GLU A 317 -25.39 -18.22 -21.70
C GLU A 317 -23.85 -18.18 -21.62
N ILE A 318 -23.22 -19.36 -21.78
CA ILE A 318 -21.78 -19.56 -21.65
C ILE A 318 -21.26 -20.31 -22.86
N ALA A 319 -20.08 -19.92 -23.34
CA ALA A 319 -19.32 -20.65 -24.33
C ALA A 319 -17.90 -20.95 -23.86
N VAL A 320 -17.42 -22.15 -24.17
CA VAL A 320 -16.01 -22.51 -24.04
C VAL A 320 -15.41 -22.56 -25.44
N ILE A 321 -14.31 -21.83 -25.63
CA ILE A 321 -13.66 -21.61 -26.92
C ILE A 321 -12.23 -22.12 -26.81
N ARG A 322 -11.83 -23.10 -27.63
CA ARG A 322 -10.45 -23.58 -27.73
C ARG A 322 -9.82 -23.01 -29.00
N SER A 323 -8.72 -22.29 -28.85
CA SER A 323 -8.06 -21.57 -29.96
C SER A 323 -6.57 -21.43 -29.75
N LYS A 324 -5.83 -21.21 -30.84
CA LYS A 324 -4.45 -20.74 -30.80
C LYS A 324 -4.43 -19.22 -30.78
N GLY A 325 -3.78 -18.65 -29.77
CA GLY A 325 -3.64 -17.20 -29.60
C GLY A 325 -2.20 -16.74 -29.46
N LEU A 326 -1.95 -15.52 -29.93
CA LEU A 326 -0.70 -14.79 -29.75
C LEU A 326 -0.92 -13.67 -28.74
N VAL A 327 -0.11 -13.64 -27.69
CA VAL A 327 -0.16 -12.57 -26.68
C VAL A 327 0.52 -11.33 -27.22
N LEU A 328 -0.18 -10.20 -27.27
CA LEU A 328 0.34 -8.95 -27.81
C LEU A 328 0.83 -8.00 -26.71
N GLY A 329 0.10 -7.95 -25.59
CA GLY A 329 0.33 -6.97 -24.53
C GLY A 329 -0.64 -7.09 -23.36
N GLU A 330 -0.62 -6.07 -22.50
CA GLU A 330 -1.33 -6.01 -21.23
C GLU A 330 -1.96 -4.63 -21.05
N VAL A 331 -3.17 -4.56 -20.48
CA VAL A 331 -3.84 -3.30 -20.14
C VAL A 331 -3.12 -2.67 -18.95
N CYS A 332 -2.62 -1.45 -19.13
CA CYS A 332 -1.81 -0.71 -18.15
C CYS A 332 -2.46 0.59 -17.65
N LEU A 333 -3.63 0.97 -18.19
CA LEU A 333 -4.41 2.13 -17.79
C LEU A 333 -5.87 1.91 -18.16
N VAL A 334 -6.80 2.21 -17.27
CA VAL A 334 -8.25 2.28 -17.59
C VAL A 334 -8.86 3.54 -16.99
N GLU A 335 -8.98 4.60 -17.80
CA GLU A 335 -9.72 5.81 -17.41
C GLU A 335 -11.15 5.73 -17.96
N ARG A 336 -12.15 5.99 -17.12
CA ARG A 336 -13.51 6.24 -17.62
C ARG A 336 -13.62 7.69 -18.05
N ASP A 337 -14.11 7.91 -19.26
CA ASP A 337 -14.56 9.24 -19.66
C ASP A 337 -15.89 9.52 -18.96
N HIS A 338 -15.99 10.66 -18.28
CA HIS A 338 -17.24 11.06 -17.61
C HIS A 338 -18.26 11.69 -18.58
N ASP A 339 -17.89 11.80 -19.86
CA ASP A 339 -18.75 12.19 -20.96
C ASP A 339 -19.88 11.18 -21.27
N TRP A 340 -20.87 11.67 -22.02
CA TRP A 340 -22.15 11.04 -22.35
C TRP A 340 -22.13 9.69 -23.06
N GLU A 341 -20.96 9.19 -23.47
CA GLU A 341 -20.83 7.94 -24.22
C GLU A 341 -20.47 6.73 -23.35
N ASP A 342 -20.29 6.91 -22.02
CA ASP A 342 -19.77 5.88 -21.09
C ASP A 342 -18.47 5.22 -21.63
N SER A 343 -17.68 6.00 -22.36
CA SER A 343 -16.49 5.52 -23.06
C SER A 343 -15.30 5.38 -22.10
N GLN A 344 -14.39 4.47 -22.41
CA GLN A 344 -13.22 4.18 -21.60
C GLN A 344 -11.96 4.37 -22.43
N LYS A 345 -10.96 5.05 -21.88
CA LYS A 345 -9.61 5.13 -22.45
C LYS A 345 -8.80 3.97 -21.88
N VAL A 346 -8.45 3.03 -22.74
CA VAL A 346 -7.71 1.82 -22.39
C VAL A 346 -6.27 1.96 -22.89
N GLY A 347 -5.33 2.05 -21.97
CA GLY A 347 -3.90 2.01 -22.27
C GLY A 347 -3.43 0.55 -22.37
N ILE A 348 -2.77 0.21 -23.47
CA ILE A 348 -2.19 -1.12 -23.73
C ILE A 348 -0.68 -0.98 -23.77
N ALA A 349 0.03 -1.68 -22.88
CA ALA A 349 1.47 -1.86 -22.91
C ALA A 349 1.81 -3.10 -23.78
N TRP A 350 2.54 -2.89 -24.87
CA TRP A 350 2.87 -3.96 -25.80
C TRP A 350 4.12 -4.72 -25.34
N LYS A 351 4.05 -6.06 -25.33
CA LYS A 351 5.14 -6.94 -24.87
C LYS A 351 5.73 -7.83 -25.95
N HIS A 352 5.08 -7.93 -27.11
CA HIS A 352 5.61 -8.69 -28.23
C HIS A 352 6.72 -7.93 -28.96
N ILE A 353 7.82 -8.62 -29.29
CA ILE A 353 9.06 -8.11 -29.95
C ILE A 353 8.89 -7.16 -31.15
N TYR A 354 7.75 -7.18 -31.85
CA TYR A 354 7.48 -6.27 -32.96
C TYR A 354 7.02 -4.86 -32.53
N PHE A 355 6.62 -4.69 -31.26
CA PHE A 355 6.08 -3.45 -30.71
C PHE A 355 6.95 -2.82 -29.60
N GLU A 356 8.08 -3.43 -29.22
CA GLU A 356 8.99 -2.93 -28.16
C GLU A 356 9.40 -1.46 -28.34
N ARG A 357 9.49 -0.99 -29.60
CA ARG A 357 9.80 0.41 -29.94
C ARG A 357 8.78 1.44 -29.44
N TYR A 358 7.54 1.06 -29.13
CA TYR A 358 6.44 2.00 -28.89
C TYR A 358 5.98 2.09 -27.43
N ARG A 359 6.42 1.16 -26.55
CA ARG A 359 6.06 1.01 -25.12
C ARG A 359 4.56 0.90 -24.80
N THR A 360 3.72 1.88 -25.14
CA THR A 360 2.27 1.91 -24.83
C THR A 360 1.43 2.55 -25.94
N SER A 361 0.10 2.31 -25.94
CA SER A 361 -0.87 2.99 -26.82
C SER A 361 -2.24 3.15 -26.15
N VAL A 362 -2.98 4.21 -26.45
CA VAL A 362 -4.29 4.50 -25.81
C VAL A 362 -5.45 4.41 -26.81
N TRP A 363 -6.46 3.62 -26.47
CA TRP A 363 -7.62 3.29 -27.30
C TRP A 363 -8.90 3.82 -26.66
N LYS A 364 -9.78 4.48 -27.43
CA LYS A 364 -11.12 4.85 -26.95
C LYS A 364 -12.08 3.69 -27.25
N VAL A 365 -12.54 3.03 -26.20
CA VAL A 365 -13.47 1.91 -26.26
C VAL A 365 -14.79 2.33 -25.61
N GLN A 366 -15.90 1.62 -25.84
CA GLN A 366 -17.12 1.80 -25.05
C GLN A 366 -17.04 0.97 -23.76
N ALA A 367 -17.79 1.33 -22.72
CA ALA A 367 -17.96 0.45 -21.57
C ALA A 367 -18.52 -0.91 -22.03
N SER A 368 -17.70 -1.96 -21.88
CA SER A 368 -18.13 -3.35 -21.99
C SER A 368 -18.93 -3.77 -20.76
N ALA A 369 -19.83 -4.72 -20.94
CA ALA A 369 -20.66 -5.19 -19.82
C ALA A 369 -19.85 -5.88 -18.71
N LYS A 370 -18.69 -6.46 -19.04
CA LYS A 370 -17.63 -6.81 -18.08
C LYS A 370 -16.58 -5.70 -18.05
N SER A 371 -16.31 -5.13 -16.87
CA SER A 371 -15.34 -4.04 -16.74
C SER A 371 -13.91 -4.49 -17.07
N ILE A 372 -13.27 -3.79 -18.01
CA ILE A 372 -11.83 -3.88 -18.29
C ILE A 372 -11.08 -3.37 -17.06
N LYS A 373 -9.97 -4.04 -16.70
CA LYS A 373 -9.11 -3.70 -15.57
C LYS A 373 -7.66 -3.68 -16.00
N GLU A 374 -6.85 -2.93 -15.26
CA GLU A 374 -5.40 -3.04 -15.35
C GLU A 374 -4.96 -4.48 -15.02
N GLY A 375 -4.03 -5.00 -15.83
CA GLY A 375 -3.57 -6.38 -15.76
C GLY A 375 -4.28 -7.37 -16.69
N ASP A 376 -5.38 -6.96 -17.35
CA ASP A 376 -6.02 -7.75 -18.41
C ASP A 376 -5.10 -7.92 -19.63
N VAL A 377 -5.22 -9.05 -20.33
CA VAL A 377 -4.30 -9.46 -21.39
C VAL A 377 -4.93 -9.25 -22.77
N VAL A 378 -4.16 -8.68 -23.69
CA VAL A 378 -4.57 -8.46 -25.08
C VAL A 378 -3.99 -9.58 -25.94
N CYS A 379 -4.87 -10.39 -26.54
CA CYS A 379 -4.50 -11.56 -27.33
C CYS A 379 -5.13 -11.50 -28.73
N LEU A 380 -4.41 -11.95 -29.76
CA LEU A 380 -4.93 -12.12 -31.11
C LEU A 380 -5.06 -13.62 -31.41
N PHE A 381 -6.29 -14.06 -31.70
CA PHE A 381 -6.55 -15.45 -32.06
C PHE A 381 -6.30 -15.72 -33.54
N GLN A 382 -5.94 -16.96 -33.86
CA GLN A 382 -5.73 -17.40 -35.24
C GLN A 382 -6.95 -17.04 -36.11
N GLU A 383 -6.68 -16.46 -37.28
CA GLU A 383 -7.65 -15.96 -38.27
C GLU A 383 -8.58 -14.81 -37.81
N ALA A 384 -8.60 -14.44 -36.53
CA ALA A 384 -9.43 -13.35 -36.02
C ALA A 384 -9.09 -11.99 -36.65
N LYS A 385 -10.12 -11.16 -36.85
CA LYS A 385 -9.99 -9.82 -37.45
C LYS A 385 -9.44 -8.78 -36.49
N ASN A 386 -9.80 -8.89 -35.20
CA ASN A 386 -9.49 -7.94 -34.15
C ASN A 386 -8.88 -8.67 -32.93
N PRO A 387 -8.07 -7.99 -32.09
CA PRO A 387 -7.65 -8.52 -30.80
C PRO A 387 -8.82 -8.69 -29.83
N THR A 388 -8.64 -9.56 -28.84
CA THR A 388 -9.57 -9.87 -27.76
C THR A 388 -8.92 -9.53 -26.42
N ILE A 389 -9.67 -8.98 -25.48
CA ILE A 389 -9.20 -8.76 -24.10
C ILE A 389 -9.68 -9.93 -23.23
N ILE A 390 -8.73 -10.61 -22.58
CA ILE A 390 -8.96 -11.78 -21.73
C ILE A 390 -8.35 -11.58 -20.34
N ARG A 391 -8.98 -12.14 -19.31
CA ARG A 391 -8.54 -12.09 -17.91
C ARG A 391 -8.22 -13.49 -17.39
N PRO A 392 -7.07 -13.70 -16.72
CA PRO A 392 -6.78 -14.98 -16.07
C PRO A 392 -7.73 -15.24 -14.89
N CYS A 393 -8.28 -16.45 -14.80
CA CYS A 393 -9.15 -16.93 -13.72
C CYS A 393 -8.85 -18.40 -13.45
N GLY A 394 -8.18 -18.71 -12.33
CA GLY A 394 -7.63 -20.03 -12.03
C GLY A 394 -6.84 -20.61 -13.20
N SER A 395 -7.36 -21.73 -13.72
CA SER A 395 -6.80 -22.48 -14.85
C SER A 395 -7.17 -21.93 -16.24
N PHE A 396 -8.08 -20.94 -16.35
CA PHE A 396 -8.70 -20.53 -17.61
C PHE A 396 -8.61 -19.03 -17.88
N TRP A 397 -9.08 -18.63 -19.07
CA TRP A 397 -9.11 -17.24 -19.51
C TRP A 397 -10.56 -16.79 -19.73
N VAL A 398 -11.04 -15.83 -18.95
CA VAL A 398 -12.37 -15.25 -19.15
C VAL A 398 -12.29 -14.15 -20.20
N VAL A 399 -13.15 -14.20 -21.22
CA VAL A 399 -13.29 -13.12 -22.21
C VAL A 399 -13.93 -11.92 -21.53
N ILE A 400 -13.23 -10.78 -21.54
CA ILE A 400 -13.70 -9.48 -21.03
C ILE A 400 -14.22 -8.60 -22.17
N MET A 401 -13.62 -8.72 -23.36
CA MET A 401 -14.09 -8.07 -24.58
C MET A 401 -13.74 -8.94 -25.78
N ILE A 402 -14.74 -9.46 -26.50
CA ILE A 402 -14.49 -10.42 -27.58
C ILE A 402 -13.71 -9.83 -28.77
N SER A 403 -13.91 -8.54 -29.06
CA SER A 403 -13.31 -7.84 -30.20
C SER A 403 -13.04 -6.37 -29.87
N LEU A 404 -11.77 -5.98 -29.81
CA LEU A 404 -11.34 -4.61 -29.63
C LEU A 404 -11.50 -3.80 -30.95
N PRO A 405 -12.20 -2.64 -30.96
CA PRO A 405 -12.42 -1.85 -32.18
C PRO A 405 -11.11 -1.31 -32.78
N THR A 406 -10.96 -1.29 -34.12
CA THR A 406 -9.68 -0.92 -34.75
C THR A 406 -9.35 0.58 -34.67
N GLY A 407 -8.49 0.99 -33.72
CA GLY A 407 -7.72 2.22 -33.82
C GLY A 407 -7.44 2.91 -32.47
N PRO A 408 -6.18 3.31 -32.18
CA PRO A 408 -5.89 4.22 -31.07
C PRO A 408 -6.43 5.64 -31.37
N ILE A 409 -6.57 6.46 -30.32
CA ILE A 409 -6.89 7.88 -30.47
C ILE A 409 -5.76 8.57 -31.24
N GLN A 410 -6.07 9.39 -32.25
CA GLN A 410 -5.07 10.24 -32.91
C GLN A 410 -4.57 11.34 -31.96
N GLN A 411 -3.56 11.04 -31.15
CA GLN A 411 -2.70 12.06 -30.55
C GLN A 411 -1.58 12.41 -31.55
N LYS A 412 -1.15 13.68 -31.56
CA LYS A 412 -0.25 14.24 -32.58
C LYS A 412 1.13 13.55 -32.72
N ASN A 413 1.50 12.64 -31.81
CA ASN A 413 2.80 11.95 -31.77
C ASN A 413 2.68 10.41 -31.73
N THR A 414 1.58 9.78 -32.20
CA THR A 414 1.42 8.31 -32.12
C THR A 414 1.00 7.63 -33.44
N VAL A 415 1.54 6.42 -33.62
CA VAL A 415 1.43 5.43 -34.72
C VAL A 415 0.35 5.69 -35.78
N PRO A 416 0.72 5.78 -37.08
CA PRO A 416 -0.26 5.79 -38.17
C PRO A 416 -1.11 4.51 -38.17
N GLN A 417 -2.43 4.64 -38.30
CA GLN A 417 -3.40 3.53 -38.27
C GLN A 417 -3.07 2.34 -39.21
N ASN A 418 -2.23 2.57 -40.22
CA ASN A 418 -1.79 1.55 -41.17
C ASN A 418 -0.79 0.55 -40.57
N GLU A 419 0.10 0.93 -39.63
CA GLU A 419 1.14 0.00 -39.11
C GLU A 419 0.53 -1.14 -38.27
N VAL A 420 -0.47 -0.84 -37.44
CA VAL A 420 -1.17 -1.86 -36.64
C VAL A 420 -1.98 -2.82 -37.53
N ARG A 421 -2.59 -2.32 -38.62
CA ARG A 421 -3.32 -3.17 -39.59
C ARG A 421 -2.38 -4.02 -40.45
N LEU A 422 -1.25 -3.47 -40.91
CA LEU A 422 -0.30 -4.17 -41.78
C LEU A 422 0.38 -5.37 -41.11
N ASN A 423 0.48 -5.38 -39.78
CA ASN A 423 1.14 -6.48 -39.06
C ASN A 423 0.23 -7.69 -38.78
N VAL A 424 -1.11 -7.57 -38.85
CA VAL A 424 -2.04 -8.69 -38.58
C VAL A 424 -1.82 -9.88 -39.53
N ASP A 425 -1.55 -9.61 -40.81
CA ASP A 425 -1.24 -10.65 -41.78
C ASP A 425 0.17 -11.24 -41.60
N GLN A 426 1.12 -10.50 -41.02
CA GLN A 426 2.43 -11.04 -40.66
C GLN A 426 2.35 -11.94 -39.41
N PHE A 427 1.53 -11.58 -38.41
CA PHE A 427 1.32 -12.38 -37.19
C PHE A 427 0.76 -13.78 -37.46
N ARG A 428 0.05 -13.98 -38.57
CA ARG A 428 -0.43 -15.30 -39.03
C ARG A 428 0.69 -16.29 -39.35
N SER A 429 1.94 -15.84 -39.46
CA SER A 429 3.13 -16.68 -39.69
C SER A 429 3.97 -16.95 -38.43
N ALA A 430 3.62 -16.37 -37.28
CA ALA A 430 4.45 -16.42 -36.08
C ALA A 430 4.44 -17.79 -35.38
N THR A 431 5.62 -18.33 -35.09
CA THR A 431 5.84 -19.64 -34.44
C THR A 431 5.51 -19.69 -32.94
N CYS A 432 5.01 -18.60 -32.34
CA CYS A 432 4.78 -18.45 -30.90
C CYS A 432 3.29 -18.48 -30.48
N SER A 433 2.42 -19.15 -31.25
CA SER A 433 1.02 -19.35 -30.85
C SER A 433 0.92 -20.29 -29.64
N ARG A 434 0.17 -19.92 -28.61
CA ARG A 434 -0.15 -20.76 -27.44
C ARG A 434 -1.56 -21.34 -27.58
N ASP A 435 -1.74 -22.58 -27.10
CA ASP A 435 -3.07 -23.18 -27.01
C ASP A 435 -3.81 -22.59 -25.80
N LEU A 436 -4.97 -21.99 -26.05
CA LEU A 436 -5.76 -21.26 -25.06
C LEU A 436 -7.18 -21.80 -24.97
N VAL A 437 -7.67 -21.94 -23.73
CA VAL A 437 -9.06 -22.25 -23.41
C VAL A 437 -9.70 -21.00 -22.82
N LEU A 438 -10.64 -20.43 -23.56
CA LEU A 438 -11.37 -19.22 -23.18
C LEU A 438 -12.78 -19.57 -22.73
N ILE A 439 -13.30 -18.75 -21.82
CA ILE A 439 -14.68 -18.83 -21.33
C ILE A 439 -15.33 -17.47 -21.56
N TRP A 440 -16.36 -17.45 -22.41
CA TRP A 440 -17.21 -16.28 -22.60
C TRP A 440 -18.54 -16.53 -21.90
N ASP A 441 -18.62 -16.05 -20.66
CA ASP A 441 -19.81 -16.13 -19.80
C ASP A 441 -20.56 -14.79 -19.84
N TRP A 442 -21.85 -14.81 -20.16
CA TRP A 442 -22.74 -13.63 -20.17
C TRP A 442 -23.56 -13.49 -18.87
N ASP A 443 -23.54 -14.48 -17.96
CA ASP A 443 -24.22 -14.41 -16.67
C ASP A 443 -23.46 -13.45 -15.73
N THR A 444 -24.05 -12.28 -15.46
CA THR A 444 -23.50 -11.31 -14.51
C THR A 444 -24.17 -11.42 -13.13
N HIS A 445 -24.01 -12.56 -12.48
CA HIS A 445 -24.17 -12.62 -11.02
C HIS A 445 -23.06 -11.77 -10.35
N SER A 446 -23.32 -11.25 -9.16
CA SER A 446 -22.32 -10.47 -8.41
C SER A 446 -21.10 -11.36 -8.15
N ILE A 447 -19.91 -10.85 -8.47
CA ILE A 447 -18.63 -11.56 -8.36
C ILE A 447 -18.24 -11.64 -6.87
N GLU A 448 -18.92 -12.52 -6.14
CA GLU A 448 -18.68 -12.81 -4.73
C GLU A 448 -18.05 -14.20 -4.60
N SER A 449 -16.74 -14.19 -4.33
CA SER A 449 -15.79 -15.30 -4.30
C SER A 449 -15.37 -15.88 -5.67
N LEU A 450 -14.10 -15.59 -6.04
CA LEU A 450 -13.40 -16.19 -7.18
C LEU A 450 -13.43 -17.73 -7.17
N ASN A 451 -13.32 -18.32 -5.98
CA ASN A 451 -13.22 -19.78 -5.79
C ASN A 451 -14.48 -20.56 -6.26
N ASN A 452 -15.66 -19.93 -6.23
CA ASN A 452 -16.89 -20.55 -6.71
C ASN A 452 -17.01 -20.48 -8.25
N GLU A 453 -16.51 -19.40 -8.87
CA GLU A 453 -16.43 -19.28 -10.32
C GLU A 453 -15.41 -20.25 -10.92
N GLU A 454 -14.21 -20.36 -10.34
CA GLU A 454 -13.19 -21.29 -10.81
C GLU A 454 -13.72 -22.74 -10.86
N ARG A 455 -14.41 -23.21 -9.81
CA ARG A 455 -15.06 -24.53 -9.80
C ARG A 455 -16.20 -24.67 -10.82
N ARG A 456 -17.00 -23.62 -11.04
CA ARG A 456 -18.06 -23.60 -12.07
C ARG A 456 -17.45 -23.78 -13.46
N TYR A 457 -16.38 -23.03 -13.74
CA TYR A 457 -15.65 -23.07 -15.00
C TYR A 457 -14.89 -24.37 -15.22
N GLU A 458 -14.28 -24.94 -14.17
CA GLU A 458 -13.69 -26.29 -14.22
C GLU A 458 -14.75 -27.29 -14.68
N ASN A 459 -15.86 -27.43 -13.94
CA ASN A 459 -16.93 -28.37 -14.30
C ASN A 459 -17.42 -28.22 -15.76
N LEU A 460 -17.54 -26.98 -16.28
CA LEU A 460 -17.97 -26.72 -17.67
C LEU A 460 -16.95 -27.13 -18.75
N VAL A 461 -15.66 -27.05 -18.44
CA VAL A 461 -14.59 -27.55 -19.33
C VAL A 461 -14.51 -29.08 -19.25
N LEU A 462 -14.82 -29.66 -18.08
CA LEU A 462 -14.80 -31.10 -17.82
C LEU A 462 -16.02 -31.85 -18.39
N GLU A 463 -17.20 -31.20 -18.44
CA GLU A 463 -18.41 -31.66 -19.17
C GLU A 463 -18.16 -32.02 -20.66
N GLN A 464 -16.98 -31.71 -21.21
CA GLN A 464 -16.59 -31.94 -22.60
C GLN A 464 -15.85 -33.26 -22.84
N PHE A 465 -15.46 -33.98 -21.78
CA PHE A 465 -14.70 -35.21 -21.86
C PHE A 465 -15.54 -36.41 -21.39
N GLU A 466 -15.40 -37.55 -22.05
CA GLU A 466 -15.98 -38.80 -21.58
C GLU A 466 -15.28 -39.26 -20.29
N ASN A 467 -15.96 -40.05 -19.43
CA ASN A 467 -15.59 -40.35 -18.04
C ASN A 467 -14.27 -41.17 -17.84
N ASP A 468 -13.13 -40.64 -18.26
CA ASP A 468 -11.78 -41.13 -17.90
C ASP A 468 -11.05 -40.11 -17.02
N SER A 469 -11.00 -40.43 -15.71
CA SER A 469 -10.41 -39.59 -14.68
C SER A 469 -8.92 -39.27 -14.89
N LEU A 470 -8.17 -40.08 -15.63
CA LEU A 470 -6.74 -39.83 -15.89
C LEU A 470 -6.54 -38.85 -17.06
N MET A 471 -7.36 -38.97 -18.10
CA MET A 471 -7.39 -38.02 -19.21
C MET A 471 -7.81 -36.62 -18.72
N GLU A 472 -8.70 -36.58 -17.72
CA GLU A 472 -9.12 -35.36 -17.05
C GLU A 472 -7.95 -34.61 -16.40
N GLU A 473 -7.13 -35.30 -15.60
CA GLU A 473 -5.95 -34.72 -14.94
C GLU A 473 -4.91 -34.24 -15.95
N LEU A 474 -4.61 -35.02 -16.99
CA LEU A 474 -3.63 -34.66 -18.02
C LEU A 474 -4.05 -33.40 -18.80
N HIS A 475 -5.35 -33.23 -19.07
CA HIS A 475 -5.86 -32.00 -19.69
C HIS A 475 -5.74 -30.78 -18.77
N LYS A 476 -6.04 -30.92 -17.46
CA LYS A 476 -5.82 -29.82 -16.49
C LYS A 476 -4.35 -29.41 -16.43
N ILE A 477 -3.44 -30.38 -16.41
CA ILE A 477 -1.98 -30.17 -16.44
C ILE A 477 -1.57 -29.42 -17.71
N ALA A 478 -2.06 -29.81 -18.89
CA ALA A 478 -1.74 -29.15 -20.15
C ALA A 478 -2.30 -27.70 -20.24
N ILE A 479 -3.49 -27.45 -19.72
CA ILE A 479 -4.11 -26.12 -19.66
C ILE A 479 -3.33 -25.20 -18.71
N LEU A 480 -3.03 -25.67 -17.49
CA LEU A 480 -2.22 -24.94 -16.51
C LEU A 480 -0.78 -24.71 -17.02
N ALA A 481 -0.17 -25.66 -17.73
CA ALA A 481 1.14 -25.47 -18.34
C ALA A 481 1.13 -24.33 -19.37
N ASN A 482 0.12 -24.29 -20.26
CA ASN A 482 -0.04 -23.20 -21.23
C ASN A 482 -0.30 -21.84 -20.56
N MET A 483 -1.10 -21.82 -19.48
CA MET A 483 -1.31 -20.64 -18.64
C MET A 483 0.01 -20.12 -18.03
N GLY A 484 0.83 -21.02 -17.46
CA GLY A 484 2.16 -20.69 -16.95
C GLY A 484 3.12 -20.17 -18.02
N LEU A 485 3.07 -20.71 -19.25
CA LEU A 485 3.84 -20.22 -20.40
C LEU A 485 3.41 -18.80 -20.81
N VAL A 486 2.11 -18.53 -20.90
CA VAL A 486 1.56 -17.21 -21.26
C VAL A 486 1.92 -16.15 -20.21
N LEU A 487 1.82 -16.47 -18.92
CA LEU A 487 2.24 -15.58 -17.84
C LEU A 487 3.74 -15.24 -17.93
N ARG A 488 4.58 -16.19 -18.35
CA ARG A 488 6.01 -15.95 -18.59
C ARG A 488 6.25 -15.05 -19.80
N ASP A 489 5.53 -15.27 -20.89
CA ASP A 489 5.61 -14.44 -22.10
C ASP A 489 5.12 -13.00 -21.83
N LEU A 490 4.34 -12.77 -20.76
CA LEU A 490 3.98 -11.46 -20.21
C LEU A 490 4.99 -10.88 -19.20
N HIS A 491 6.13 -11.54 -18.97
CA HIS A 491 7.11 -11.24 -17.92
C HIS A 491 6.57 -11.31 -16.47
N LYS A 492 5.45 -12.00 -16.23
CA LYS A 492 4.88 -12.24 -14.89
C LYS A 492 5.54 -13.46 -14.23
N HIS A 493 6.87 -13.41 -14.09
CA HIS A 493 7.73 -14.55 -13.73
C HIS A 493 7.26 -15.29 -12.46
N ALA A 494 6.99 -14.59 -11.35
CA ALA A 494 6.53 -15.22 -10.11
C ALA A 494 5.18 -15.96 -10.25
N LYS A 495 4.23 -15.42 -11.04
CA LYS A 495 2.93 -16.07 -11.29
C LYS A 495 3.07 -17.26 -12.26
N SER A 496 4.00 -17.17 -13.19
CA SER A 496 4.37 -18.28 -14.08
C SER A 496 5.00 -19.43 -13.29
N GLU A 497 5.92 -19.12 -12.36
CA GLU A 497 6.58 -20.12 -11.50
C GLU A 497 5.58 -20.84 -10.60
N ASP A 498 4.74 -20.12 -9.85
CA ASP A 498 3.67 -20.74 -9.03
C ASP A 498 2.75 -21.65 -9.86
N CYS A 499 2.38 -21.21 -11.08
CA CYS A 499 1.59 -22.01 -11.99
C CYS A 499 2.34 -23.29 -12.44
N ILE A 500 3.61 -23.18 -12.85
CA ILE A 500 4.40 -24.35 -13.31
C ILE A 500 4.71 -25.30 -12.15
N ARG A 501 5.02 -24.81 -10.94
CA ARG A 501 5.20 -25.69 -9.76
C ARG A 501 3.92 -26.46 -9.42
N LYS A 502 2.73 -25.83 -9.51
CA LYS A 502 1.45 -26.54 -9.40
C LYS A 502 1.28 -27.62 -10.47
N VAL A 503 1.65 -27.34 -11.72
CA VAL A 503 1.64 -28.33 -12.82
C VAL A 503 2.56 -29.50 -12.51
N LEU A 504 3.77 -29.25 -12.00
CA LEU A 504 4.72 -30.29 -11.60
C LEU A 504 4.16 -31.15 -10.45
N ALA A 505 3.60 -30.53 -9.39
CA ALA A 505 3.03 -31.26 -8.27
C ALA A 505 1.86 -32.19 -8.69
N ILE A 506 0.94 -31.69 -9.52
CA ILE A 506 -0.20 -32.49 -10.01
C ILE A 506 0.31 -33.62 -10.93
N PHE A 507 1.24 -33.33 -11.85
CA PHE A 507 1.79 -34.34 -12.76
C PHE A 507 2.59 -35.43 -12.02
N GLU A 508 3.30 -35.09 -10.95
CA GLU A 508 4.01 -36.04 -10.09
C GLU A 508 3.02 -37.01 -9.41
N THR A 509 1.89 -36.50 -8.91
CA THR A 509 0.81 -37.35 -8.35
C THR A 509 0.17 -38.24 -9.42
N THR A 510 -0.13 -37.71 -10.61
CA THR A 510 -0.69 -38.49 -11.73
C THR A 510 0.25 -39.62 -12.18
N ILE A 511 1.56 -39.35 -12.27
CA ILE A 511 2.57 -40.38 -12.60
C ILE A 511 2.67 -41.46 -11.50
N LYS A 512 2.60 -41.07 -10.23
CA LYS A 512 2.65 -42.01 -9.09
C LYS A 512 1.40 -42.89 -9.06
N ASN A 513 0.20 -42.32 -9.11
CA ASN A 513 -1.08 -43.03 -9.15
C ASN A 513 -1.15 -44.06 -10.31
N ARG A 514 -0.60 -43.72 -11.50
CA ARG A 514 -0.55 -44.63 -12.65
C ARG A 514 0.29 -45.89 -12.38
N LYS A 515 1.41 -45.79 -11.63
CA LYS A 515 2.28 -46.95 -11.36
C LYS A 515 1.52 -48.01 -10.56
N ASP A 516 0.71 -47.60 -9.59
CA ASP A 516 -0.09 -48.51 -8.77
C ASP A 516 -1.20 -49.19 -9.59
N ALA A 517 -1.86 -48.44 -10.49
CA ALA A 517 -2.87 -48.98 -11.40
C ALA A 517 -2.30 -49.96 -12.46
N SER A 518 -1.04 -49.77 -12.88
CA SER A 518 -0.39 -50.57 -13.95
C SER A 518 -0.11 -52.04 -13.59
N ASN A 519 -0.41 -52.46 -12.36
CA ASN A 519 -0.46 -53.88 -11.96
C ASN A 519 -1.79 -54.57 -12.32
N SER A 520 -2.74 -53.88 -12.94
CA SER A 520 -3.97 -54.46 -13.48
C SER A 520 -3.92 -54.53 -15.02
N ASN A 521 -4.21 -55.72 -15.57
CA ASN A 521 -4.03 -56.01 -17.00
C ASN A 521 -5.24 -55.53 -17.83
N ASP A 522 -5.25 -54.25 -18.24
CA ASP A 522 -6.11 -53.81 -19.35
C ASP A 522 -5.34 -52.95 -20.37
N CYS A 523 -5.35 -53.38 -21.63
CA CYS A 523 -4.25 -53.09 -22.58
C CYS A 523 -4.72 -52.35 -23.85
N LYS A 524 -5.60 -51.34 -23.69
CA LYS A 524 -6.05 -50.48 -24.81
C LYS A 524 -5.94 -48.98 -24.57
N THR A 525 -6.10 -48.51 -23.33
CA THR A 525 -5.94 -47.08 -22.96
C THR A 525 -4.48 -46.65 -22.83
N SER A 526 -3.52 -47.57 -22.86
CA SER A 526 -2.13 -47.26 -22.51
C SER A 526 -1.38 -46.38 -23.51
N PHE A 527 -1.83 -46.31 -24.77
CA PHE A 527 -1.09 -45.69 -25.89
C PHE A 527 -1.32 -44.17 -26.00
N ASP A 528 -2.57 -43.70 -25.90
CA ASP A 528 -2.88 -42.26 -25.92
C ASP A 528 -2.28 -41.55 -24.69
N ILE A 529 -2.43 -42.14 -23.50
CA ILE A 529 -1.87 -41.62 -22.24
C ILE A 529 -0.34 -41.48 -22.32
N THR A 530 0.38 -42.34 -23.07
CA THR A 530 1.83 -42.15 -23.30
C THR A 530 2.14 -40.99 -24.25
N SER A 531 1.32 -40.75 -25.26
CA SER A 531 1.46 -39.59 -26.16
C SER A 531 1.24 -38.27 -25.42
N ASP A 532 0.22 -38.19 -24.57
CA ASP A 532 -0.09 -36.97 -23.81
C ASP A 532 0.96 -36.66 -22.73
N MET A 533 1.46 -37.69 -22.04
CA MET A 533 2.62 -37.54 -21.15
C MET A 533 3.86 -37.03 -21.89
N GLU A 534 4.15 -37.54 -23.09
CA GLU A 534 5.25 -37.05 -23.92
C GLU A 534 5.01 -35.60 -24.39
N GLY A 535 3.75 -35.23 -24.66
CA GLY A 535 3.31 -33.85 -24.92
C GLY A 535 3.61 -32.91 -23.75
N ILE A 536 3.26 -33.29 -22.52
CA ILE A 536 3.53 -32.50 -21.30
C ILE A 536 5.04 -32.37 -21.06
N VAL A 537 5.81 -33.46 -21.18
CA VAL A 537 7.28 -33.40 -21.06
C VAL A 537 7.88 -32.50 -22.16
N LYS A 538 7.33 -32.52 -23.38
CA LYS A 538 7.75 -31.62 -24.46
C LYS A 538 7.43 -30.15 -24.17
N LEU A 539 6.32 -29.84 -23.50
CA LEU A 539 6.02 -28.48 -23.02
C LEU A 539 7.07 -28.02 -21.99
N PHE A 540 7.47 -28.88 -21.05
CA PHE A 540 8.54 -28.57 -20.08
C PHE A 540 9.90 -28.37 -20.75
N LEU A 541 10.28 -29.21 -21.73
CA LEU A 541 11.52 -29.03 -22.49
C LEU A 541 11.57 -27.69 -23.26
N HIS A 542 10.42 -27.08 -23.54
CA HIS A 542 10.33 -25.75 -24.16
C HIS A 542 10.62 -24.60 -23.17
N ILE A 543 10.82 -24.88 -21.88
CA ILE A 543 11.12 -23.92 -20.81
C ILE A 543 12.64 -23.91 -20.57
N LYS A 544 13.36 -22.97 -21.23
CA LYS A 544 14.85 -22.91 -21.26
C LYS A 544 15.50 -24.31 -21.45
N GLY A 545 15.03 -25.10 -22.42
CA GLY A 545 15.59 -26.43 -22.72
C GLY A 545 15.25 -27.54 -21.72
N GLY A 546 14.32 -27.30 -20.79
CA GLY A 546 14.00 -28.21 -19.69
C GLY A 546 14.67 -27.88 -18.36
N TRP A 547 15.52 -26.84 -18.32
CA TRP A 547 16.25 -26.46 -17.11
C TRP A 547 15.33 -26.15 -15.92
N LEU A 548 14.49 -25.12 -16.01
CA LEU A 548 13.69 -24.69 -14.85
C LEU A 548 12.75 -25.80 -14.34
N PRO A 549 12.06 -26.58 -15.20
CA PRO A 549 11.29 -27.72 -14.75
C PRO A 549 12.13 -28.81 -14.06
N LEU A 550 13.37 -29.06 -14.51
CA LEU A 550 14.29 -30.00 -13.85
C LEU A 550 14.80 -29.46 -12.51
N GLN A 551 15.14 -28.17 -12.45
CA GLN A 551 15.53 -27.44 -11.23
C GLN A 551 14.41 -27.50 -10.19
N TRP A 552 13.21 -27.02 -10.53
CA TRP A 552 12.05 -27.00 -9.64
C TRP A 552 11.60 -28.40 -9.23
N ALA A 553 11.58 -29.38 -10.15
CA ALA A 553 11.27 -30.76 -9.78
C ALA A 553 12.33 -31.38 -8.84
N SER A 554 13.59 -30.93 -8.90
CA SER A 554 14.64 -31.36 -7.97
C SER A 554 14.58 -30.62 -6.64
N GLU A 555 14.19 -29.34 -6.66
CA GLU A 555 13.97 -28.49 -5.48
C GLU A 555 12.72 -28.92 -4.68
N ASP A 556 11.66 -29.37 -5.35
CA ASP A 556 10.37 -29.78 -4.76
C ASP A 556 10.24 -31.31 -4.55
N GLY A 557 11.28 -32.09 -4.91
CA GLY A 557 11.36 -33.52 -4.64
C GLY A 557 10.52 -34.43 -5.55
N HIS A 558 10.17 -33.96 -6.76
CA HIS A 558 9.36 -34.68 -7.74
C HIS A 558 10.18 -35.72 -8.53
N ASP A 559 10.58 -36.80 -7.84
CA ASP A 559 11.48 -37.82 -8.36
C ASP A 559 11.01 -38.50 -9.65
N ALA A 560 9.69 -38.67 -9.85
CA ALA A 560 9.17 -39.29 -11.06
C ALA A 560 9.25 -38.36 -12.27
N ILE A 561 8.99 -37.05 -12.09
CA ILE A 561 9.20 -36.03 -13.12
C ILE A 561 10.67 -35.84 -13.45
N VAL A 562 11.55 -35.76 -12.44
CA VAL A 562 13.01 -35.70 -12.65
C VAL A 562 13.44 -36.86 -13.56
N LYS A 563 12.96 -38.09 -13.29
CA LYS A 563 13.23 -39.27 -14.14
C LYS A 563 12.68 -39.16 -15.58
N GLN A 564 11.58 -38.45 -15.81
CA GLN A 564 11.04 -38.26 -17.16
C GLN A 564 11.80 -37.19 -17.94
N ILE A 565 12.12 -36.05 -17.31
CA ILE A 565 12.84 -34.94 -17.96
C ILE A 565 14.27 -35.35 -18.33
N LEU A 566 14.95 -36.10 -17.45
CA LEU A 566 16.32 -36.60 -17.67
C LEU A 566 16.47 -37.62 -18.82
N GLN A 567 15.39 -38.06 -19.46
CA GLN A 567 15.49 -38.84 -20.70
C GLN A 567 15.88 -37.98 -21.92
N LYS A 568 15.70 -36.65 -21.82
CA LYS A 568 15.86 -35.71 -22.94
C LYS A 568 16.60 -34.41 -22.58
N ALA A 569 16.69 -34.05 -21.30
CA ALA A 569 17.45 -32.91 -20.80
C ALA A 569 18.83 -33.32 -20.27
N ASP A 570 19.78 -32.39 -20.25
CA ASP A 570 21.11 -32.58 -19.69
C ASP A 570 21.08 -32.50 -18.14
N PRO A 571 21.54 -33.53 -17.40
CA PRO A 571 21.56 -33.53 -15.95
C PRO A 571 22.51 -32.51 -15.30
N ASN A 572 23.53 -32.02 -16.02
CA ASN A 572 24.55 -31.10 -15.51
C ASN A 572 24.32 -29.63 -15.90
N MET A 573 23.13 -29.29 -16.39
CA MET A 573 22.73 -27.89 -16.54
C MET A 573 22.83 -27.15 -15.20
N VAL A 574 23.00 -25.82 -15.26
CA VAL A 574 23.17 -24.97 -14.08
C VAL A 574 22.32 -23.69 -14.16
N ASP A 575 21.97 -23.15 -12.99
CA ASP A 575 21.33 -21.83 -12.87
C ASP A 575 22.32 -20.66 -12.99
N GLU A 576 21.83 -19.46 -12.75
CA GLU A 576 22.61 -18.22 -12.78
C GLU A 576 23.62 -18.14 -11.62
N GLU A 577 23.48 -18.97 -10.57
CA GLU A 577 24.46 -19.16 -9.51
C GLU A 577 25.44 -20.32 -9.79
N GLY A 578 25.28 -21.08 -10.87
CA GLY A 578 26.10 -22.24 -11.20
C GLY A 578 25.69 -23.54 -10.48
N ARG A 579 24.53 -23.59 -9.81
CA ARG A 579 24.06 -24.79 -9.09
C ARG A 579 23.41 -25.79 -10.04
N THR A 580 23.72 -27.06 -9.84
CA THR A 580 23.11 -28.19 -10.57
C THR A 580 21.78 -28.62 -9.93
N PRO A 581 20.94 -29.45 -10.60
CA PRO A 581 19.75 -30.04 -9.97
C PRO A 581 20.11 -30.90 -8.76
N LEU A 582 21.30 -31.51 -8.77
CA LEU A 582 21.81 -32.27 -7.63
C LEU A 582 22.13 -31.36 -6.44
N SER A 583 22.69 -30.17 -6.66
CA SER A 583 22.91 -29.17 -5.61
C SER A 583 21.58 -28.76 -4.96
N TRP A 584 20.56 -28.46 -5.76
CA TRP A 584 19.22 -28.11 -5.29
C TRP A 584 18.54 -29.23 -4.49
N ALA A 585 18.52 -30.47 -5.01
CA ALA A 585 17.96 -31.61 -4.30
C ALA A 585 18.72 -31.92 -2.99
N SER A 586 20.04 -31.65 -2.97
CA SER A 586 20.92 -31.84 -1.82
C SER A 586 20.81 -30.75 -0.76
N GLU A 587 20.47 -29.52 -1.14
CA GLU A 587 20.14 -28.43 -0.21
C GLU A 587 18.80 -28.69 0.49
N LYS A 588 17.78 -29.15 -0.26
CA LYS A 588 16.40 -29.28 0.22
C LYS A 588 16.08 -30.59 0.93
N GLY A 589 16.86 -31.65 0.74
CA GLY A 589 16.71 -32.92 1.46
C GLY A 589 16.00 -34.05 0.71
N PHE A 590 15.85 -33.93 -0.61
CA PHE A 590 15.10 -34.90 -1.42
C PHE A 590 15.95 -36.11 -1.88
N GLY A 591 16.22 -37.04 -0.96
CA GLY A 591 17.02 -38.25 -1.18
C GLY A 591 16.59 -39.11 -2.38
N SER A 592 15.28 -39.20 -2.66
CA SER A 592 14.78 -39.92 -3.85
C SER A 592 15.17 -39.24 -5.17
N ALA A 593 15.12 -37.91 -5.24
CA ALA A 593 15.55 -37.15 -6.42
C ALA A 593 17.08 -37.24 -6.60
N VAL A 594 17.85 -37.11 -5.52
CA VAL A 594 19.32 -37.35 -5.51
C VAL A 594 19.65 -38.74 -6.06
N LYS A 595 18.94 -39.77 -5.61
CA LYS A 595 19.14 -41.16 -6.08
C LYS A 595 18.82 -41.34 -7.56
N VAL A 596 17.81 -40.65 -8.09
CA VAL A 596 17.50 -40.64 -9.53
C VAL A 596 18.60 -39.93 -10.33
N LEU A 597 19.04 -38.75 -9.87
CA LEU A 597 20.10 -37.96 -10.50
C LEU A 597 21.44 -38.73 -10.56
N LEU A 598 21.94 -39.20 -9.42
CA LEU A 598 23.16 -40.02 -9.35
C LEU A 598 23.04 -41.33 -10.14
N GLY A 599 21.83 -41.90 -10.21
CA GLY A 599 21.53 -43.11 -10.98
C GLY A 599 21.68 -42.98 -12.50
N THR A 600 21.79 -41.76 -13.03
CA THR A 600 22.08 -41.53 -14.47
C THR A 600 23.52 -41.90 -14.84
N GLY A 601 24.46 -41.86 -13.90
CA GLY A 601 25.90 -42.03 -14.14
C GLY A 601 26.57 -40.89 -14.93
N ALA A 602 25.82 -39.85 -15.30
CA ALA A 602 26.32 -38.69 -16.04
C ALA A 602 26.48 -37.43 -15.17
N VAL A 603 25.86 -37.39 -13.98
CA VAL A 603 25.98 -36.29 -13.02
C VAL A 603 27.37 -36.25 -12.39
N ASP A 604 27.98 -35.06 -12.33
CA ASP A 604 29.15 -34.80 -11.48
C ASP A 604 28.69 -34.51 -10.03
N PRO A 605 29.00 -35.39 -9.05
CA PRO A 605 28.56 -35.19 -7.67
C PRO A 605 29.37 -34.13 -6.89
N ASP A 606 30.51 -33.70 -7.41
CA ASP A 606 31.36 -32.64 -6.84
C ASP A 606 31.25 -31.32 -7.64
N ALA A 607 30.24 -31.20 -8.51
CA ALA A 607 29.97 -29.98 -9.27
C ALA A 607 29.87 -28.76 -8.34
N ARG A 608 30.66 -27.72 -8.64
CA ARG A 608 30.76 -26.49 -7.83
C ARG A 608 29.90 -25.38 -8.42
N ASP A 609 29.12 -24.73 -7.56
CA ASP A 609 28.47 -23.46 -7.91
C ASP A 609 29.45 -22.27 -7.88
N LYS A 610 28.98 -21.05 -8.16
CA LYS A 610 29.82 -19.84 -8.19
C LYS A 610 30.43 -19.48 -6.83
N ALA A 611 29.81 -19.90 -5.72
CA ALA A 611 30.39 -19.79 -4.38
C ALA A 611 31.35 -20.95 -4.07
N GLY A 612 31.58 -21.85 -5.02
CA GLY A 612 32.43 -23.03 -4.89
C GLY A 612 31.81 -24.14 -4.05
N TRP A 613 30.51 -24.08 -3.73
CA TRP A 613 29.82 -25.10 -2.93
C TRP A 613 29.48 -26.34 -3.77
N THR A 614 29.67 -27.51 -3.17
CA THR A 614 29.30 -28.82 -3.74
C THR A 614 27.97 -29.31 -3.15
N PRO A 615 27.27 -30.27 -3.80
CA PRO A 615 26.11 -30.94 -3.23
C PRO A 615 26.35 -31.49 -1.81
N LEU A 616 27.56 -31.98 -1.52
CA LEU A 616 27.92 -32.48 -0.18
C LEU A 616 27.98 -31.35 0.86
N LEU A 617 28.51 -30.17 0.53
CA LEU A 617 28.51 -29.01 1.44
C LEU A 617 27.08 -28.56 1.77
N TRP A 618 26.19 -28.52 0.76
CA TRP A 618 24.77 -28.21 0.94
C TRP A 618 24.04 -29.24 1.80
N ALA A 619 24.25 -30.53 1.56
CA ALA A 619 23.65 -31.60 2.37
C ALA A 619 24.18 -31.61 3.82
N ALA A 620 25.49 -31.37 4.01
CA ALA A 620 26.13 -31.41 5.32
C ALA A 620 25.74 -30.22 6.22
N LYS A 621 25.55 -29.02 5.63
CA LYS A 621 25.04 -27.83 6.34
C LYS A 621 23.61 -28.03 6.85
N ASN A 622 22.75 -28.63 6.03
CA ASN A 622 21.32 -28.78 6.32
C ASN A 622 20.97 -30.08 7.09
N GLY A 623 21.93 -31.00 7.26
CA GLY A 623 21.73 -32.20 8.08
C GLY A 623 21.13 -33.40 7.35
N HIS A 624 21.21 -33.43 6.01
CA HIS A 624 20.51 -34.44 5.20
C HIS A 624 21.26 -35.78 5.15
N GLU A 625 21.15 -36.55 6.23
CA GLU A 625 21.85 -37.82 6.48
C GLU A 625 21.79 -38.81 5.30
N GLU A 626 20.59 -39.03 4.72
CA GLU A 626 20.42 -39.95 3.58
C GLU A 626 21.21 -39.47 2.35
N ILE A 627 21.23 -38.17 2.09
CA ILE A 627 21.92 -37.57 0.94
C ILE A 627 23.42 -37.62 1.14
N VAL A 628 23.91 -37.29 2.33
CA VAL A 628 25.33 -37.45 2.69
C VAL A 628 25.76 -38.90 2.49
N LYS A 629 24.96 -39.88 2.93
CA LYS A 629 25.24 -41.30 2.72
C LYS A 629 25.20 -41.71 1.24
N LEU A 630 24.28 -41.18 0.45
CA LEU A 630 24.20 -41.44 -1.00
C LEU A 630 25.42 -40.87 -1.73
N LEU A 631 25.79 -39.60 -1.47
CA LEU A 631 26.94 -38.93 -2.07
C LEU A 631 28.25 -39.64 -1.70
N LEU A 632 28.48 -39.91 -0.41
CA LEU A 632 29.69 -40.61 0.08
C LEU A 632 29.78 -42.08 -0.39
N SER A 633 28.67 -42.69 -0.83
CA SER A 633 28.69 -44.02 -1.45
C SER A 633 29.19 -44.01 -2.91
N THR A 634 29.20 -42.84 -3.56
CA THR A 634 29.83 -42.67 -4.87
C THR A 634 31.34 -42.57 -4.70
N LYS A 635 32.11 -43.25 -5.56
CA LYS A 635 33.57 -43.37 -5.39
C LYS A 635 34.35 -42.09 -5.70
N THR A 636 33.69 -41.09 -6.28
CA THR A 636 34.29 -39.86 -6.82
C THR A 636 34.27 -38.69 -5.85
N VAL A 637 33.32 -38.64 -4.91
CA VAL A 637 33.13 -37.49 -4.01
C VAL A 637 34.31 -37.28 -3.06
N ASP A 638 34.80 -36.04 -3.02
CA ASP A 638 35.77 -35.55 -2.03
C ASP A 638 35.06 -35.12 -0.73
N PRO A 639 35.23 -35.87 0.39
CA PRO A 639 34.57 -35.54 1.65
C PRO A 639 35.16 -34.31 2.36
N ASP A 640 36.30 -33.80 1.89
CA ASP A 640 36.95 -32.56 2.38
C ASP A 640 36.79 -31.40 1.39
N ALA A 641 35.93 -31.52 0.38
CA ALA A 641 35.67 -30.47 -0.61
C ALA A 641 35.34 -29.13 0.08
N LYS A 642 36.28 -28.19 0.03
CA LYS A 642 36.11 -26.86 0.64
C LYS A 642 35.26 -25.96 -0.23
N GLU A 643 34.47 -25.09 0.40
CA GLU A 643 33.78 -23.98 -0.29
C GLU A 643 34.78 -23.04 -0.99
N GLY A 644 34.28 -22.22 -1.91
CA GLY A 644 35.10 -21.32 -2.75
C GLY A 644 35.53 -20.04 -2.04
N ASN A 645 36.57 -19.40 -2.57
CA ASN A 645 37.06 -18.11 -2.07
C ASN A 645 36.23 -16.94 -2.66
N ASP A 646 35.09 -16.65 -2.05
CA ASP A 646 34.37 -15.40 -2.31
C ASP A 646 35.03 -14.27 -1.49
N GLU A 647 35.60 -13.28 -2.20
CA GLU A 647 36.23 -12.08 -1.62
C GLU A 647 35.29 -11.29 -0.69
N THR A 648 33.97 -11.50 -0.79
CA THR A 648 32.96 -10.87 0.07
C THR A 648 32.57 -11.69 1.30
N ARG A 649 32.97 -12.97 1.39
CA ARG A 649 32.52 -13.90 2.46
C ARG A 649 33.62 -14.64 3.22
N GLY A 650 34.83 -14.74 2.69
CA GLY A 650 36.05 -15.11 3.45
C GLY A 650 35.91 -16.32 4.38
N THR A 651 35.33 -17.43 3.89
CA THR A 651 35.28 -18.69 4.64
C THR A 651 35.61 -19.86 3.72
N ARG A 652 36.39 -20.82 4.24
CA ARG A 652 36.94 -21.96 3.47
C ARG A 652 36.65 -23.29 4.15
N ARG A 653 35.39 -23.50 4.52
CA ARG A 653 34.92 -24.60 5.37
C ARG A 653 34.76 -25.90 4.58
N THR A 654 34.89 -27.01 5.31
CA THR A 654 34.65 -28.39 4.85
C THR A 654 33.23 -28.85 5.24
N PRO A 655 32.72 -29.96 4.67
CA PRO A 655 31.44 -30.55 5.09
C PRO A 655 31.42 -30.89 6.59
N LEU A 656 32.55 -31.33 7.15
CA LEU A 656 32.68 -31.61 8.58
C LEU A 656 32.56 -30.33 9.43
N LEU A 657 33.17 -29.22 9.00
CA LEU A 657 33.07 -27.93 9.68
C LEU A 657 31.61 -27.45 9.75
N LEU A 658 30.91 -27.47 8.62
CA LEU A 658 29.50 -27.05 8.53
C LEU A 658 28.56 -27.96 9.34
N ALA A 659 28.71 -29.28 9.23
CA ALA A 659 27.92 -30.22 10.03
C ALA A 659 28.19 -30.08 11.54
N SER A 660 29.42 -29.76 11.93
CA SER A 660 29.79 -29.55 13.33
C SER A 660 29.33 -28.21 13.88
N GLU A 661 29.25 -27.16 13.05
CA GLU A 661 28.64 -25.87 13.39
C GLU A 661 27.13 -26.00 13.59
N ALA A 662 26.45 -26.71 12.69
CA ALA A 662 25.00 -26.88 12.71
C ALA A 662 24.50 -27.95 13.70
N GLY A 663 25.38 -28.85 14.16
CA GLY A 663 25.09 -29.84 15.20
C GLY A 663 24.63 -31.22 14.71
N HIS A 664 24.79 -31.50 13.42
CA HIS A 664 24.26 -32.69 12.75
C HIS A 664 25.07 -33.95 13.08
N MET A 665 24.81 -34.55 14.24
CA MET A 665 25.56 -35.69 14.79
C MET A 665 25.75 -36.86 13.81
N GLU A 666 24.71 -37.29 13.11
CA GLU A 666 24.81 -38.45 12.21
C GLU A 666 25.52 -38.10 10.89
N VAL A 667 25.41 -36.86 10.40
CA VAL A 667 26.25 -36.37 9.30
C VAL A 667 27.72 -36.36 9.70
N VAL A 668 28.04 -35.87 10.91
CA VAL A 668 29.40 -35.94 11.47
C VAL A 668 29.86 -37.39 11.57
N ARG A 669 29.02 -38.32 12.05
CA ARG A 669 29.34 -39.76 12.10
C ARG A 669 29.67 -40.32 10.71
N LEU A 670 28.80 -40.11 9.73
CA LEU A 670 28.98 -40.59 8.34
C LEU A 670 30.28 -40.07 7.71
N LEU A 671 30.61 -38.79 7.93
CA LEU A 671 31.87 -38.20 7.47
C LEU A 671 33.10 -38.84 8.15
N LEU A 672 33.05 -39.07 9.47
CA LEU A 672 34.13 -39.72 10.22
C LEU A 672 34.36 -41.19 9.81
N GLU A 673 33.30 -41.91 9.44
CA GLU A 673 33.34 -43.31 8.96
C GLU A 673 34.08 -43.46 7.62
N THR A 674 34.16 -42.42 6.79
CA THR A 674 34.95 -42.45 5.53
C THR A 674 36.45 -42.65 5.76
N HIS A 675 36.95 -42.28 6.94
CA HIS A 675 38.37 -42.24 7.33
C HIS A 675 39.29 -41.39 6.43
N LYS A 676 38.74 -40.66 5.45
CA LYS A 676 39.47 -39.76 4.55
C LYS A 676 39.52 -38.30 5.03
N VAL A 677 38.53 -37.90 5.84
CA VAL A 677 38.29 -36.52 6.29
C VAL A 677 39.43 -35.97 7.17
N ASP A 678 39.91 -34.77 6.84
CA ASP A 678 40.88 -34.00 7.62
C ASP A 678 40.24 -33.35 8.85
N LEU A 679 40.41 -34.03 9.99
CA LEU A 679 39.97 -33.56 11.30
C LEU A 679 40.75 -32.34 11.82
N GLY A 680 41.88 -32.01 11.19
CA GLY A 680 42.68 -30.83 11.47
C GLY A 680 42.29 -29.61 10.62
N ALA A 681 41.34 -29.76 9.69
CA ALA A 681 40.93 -28.70 8.78
C ALA A 681 40.49 -27.43 9.54
N ARG A 682 41.01 -26.30 9.08
CA ARG A 682 40.66 -24.94 9.52
C ARG A 682 39.95 -24.19 8.41
N ASP A 683 39.01 -23.33 8.79
CA ASP A 683 38.54 -22.21 7.98
C ASP A 683 39.47 -20.99 8.11
N GLU A 684 39.09 -19.86 7.51
CA GLU A 684 39.96 -18.69 7.36
C GLU A 684 40.24 -17.98 8.70
N SER A 685 39.36 -18.09 9.69
CA SER A 685 39.62 -17.62 11.07
C SER A 685 40.41 -18.64 11.91
N GLY A 686 40.97 -19.69 11.31
CA GLY A 686 41.64 -20.79 12.03
C GLY A 686 40.68 -21.71 12.80
N GLY A 687 39.38 -21.61 12.56
CA GLY A 687 38.31 -22.35 13.23
C GLY A 687 38.29 -23.83 12.84
N THR A 688 38.27 -24.72 13.84
CA THR A 688 38.19 -26.19 13.65
C THR A 688 36.79 -26.72 13.92
N SER A 689 36.45 -27.91 13.41
CA SER A 689 35.14 -28.54 13.63
C SER A 689 34.76 -28.67 15.11
N LEU A 690 35.74 -28.95 15.97
CA LEU A 690 35.56 -28.97 17.42
C LEU A 690 35.25 -27.57 18.00
N MET A 691 35.89 -26.50 17.52
CA MET A 691 35.57 -25.14 17.97
C MET A 691 34.14 -24.74 17.62
N TRP A 692 33.70 -25.01 16.39
CA TRP A 692 32.35 -24.63 15.96
C TRP A 692 31.26 -25.45 16.67
N ALA A 693 31.49 -26.74 16.92
CA ALA A 693 30.61 -27.54 17.77
C ALA A 693 30.55 -27.02 19.22
N VAL A 694 31.70 -26.62 19.79
CA VAL A 694 31.76 -26.08 21.15
C VAL A 694 31.11 -24.69 21.25
N LYS A 695 31.35 -23.82 20.27
CA LYS A 695 30.78 -22.47 20.17
C LYS A 695 29.26 -22.50 20.06
N ASN A 696 28.68 -23.46 19.32
CA ASN A 696 27.23 -23.60 19.19
C ASN A 696 26.59 -24.54 20.24
N GLY A 697 27.38 -25.14 21.15
CA GLY A 697 26.86 -25.95 22.26
C GLY A 697 26.49 -27.39 21.92
N HIS A 698 26.97 -27.93 20.79
CA HIS A 698 26.61 -29.26 20.28
C HIS A 698 27.33 -30.40 21.01
N THR A 699 26.95 -30.64 22.26
CA THR A 699 27.63 -31.54 23.20
C THR A 699 27.91 -32.95 22.67
N ASP A 700 26.98 -33.56 21.91
CA ASP A 700 27.19 -34.92 21.39
C ASP A 700 28.12 -34.95 20.17
N VAL A 701 28.11 -33.91 19.33
CA VAL A 701 29.14 -33.71 18.30
C VAL A 701 30.51 -33.53 18.96
N VAL A 702 30.61 -32.71 20.01
CA VAL A 702 31.84 -32.53 20.80
C VAL A 702 32.32 -33.86 21.38
N ARG A 703 31.42 -34.66 21.95
CA ARG A 703 31.70 -35.99 22.50
C ARG A 703 32.26 -36.94 21.42
N LEU A 704 31.61 -37.00 20.26
CA LEU A 704 32.00 -37.83 19.12
C LEU A 704 33.37 -37.41 18.55
N LEU A 705 33.57 -36.10 18.33
CA LEU A 705 34.84 -35.54 17.85
C LEU A 705 36.00 -35.82 18.82
N LEU A 706 35.80 -35.62 20.14
CA LEU A 706 36.83 -35.91 21.15
C LEU A 706 37.17 -37.41 21.25
N GLN A 707 36.18 -38.29 21.07
CA GLN A 707 36.38 -39.75 21.05
C GLN A 707 37.30 -40.23 19.91
N THR A 708 37.38 -39.50 18.79
CA THR A 708 38.30 -39.85 17.68
C THR A 708 39.79 -39.83 18.10
N GLY A 709 40.13 -39.09 19.16
CA GLY A 709 41.50 -38.92 19.67
C GLY A 709 42.48 -38.18 18.74
N LYS A 710 42.10 -37.91 17.48
CA LYS A 710 42.97 -37.30 16.46
C LYS A 710 42.97 -35.77 16.49
N ILE A 711 41.86 -35.15 16.90
CA ILE A 711 41.71 -33.69 16.98
C ILE A 711 42.59 -33.10 18.10
N ASP A 712 43.13 -31.89 17.91
CA ASP A 712 43.76 -31.13 19.00
C ASP A 712 42.73 -30.24 19.71
N PRO A 713 42.37 -30.53 20.98
CA PRO A 713 41.42 -29.73 21.74
C PRO A 713 41.99 -28.39 22.23
N ASN A 714 43.26 -28.08 21.93
CA ASN A 714 43.91 -26.81 22.21
C ASN A 714 44.17 -25.95 20.97
N ALA A 715 43.64 -26.32 19.81
CA ALA A 715 43.67 -25.43 18.66
C ALA A 715 43.14 -24.05 19.07
N SER A 716 43.69 -22.99 18.49
CA SER A 716 43.34 -21.60 18.78
C SER A 716 43.01 -20.87 17.48
N GLU A 717 41.98 -20.04 17.52
CA GLU A 717 41.55 -19.15 16.44
C GLU A 717 42.72 -18.28 15.93
N GLU A 718 42.88 -18.18 14.61
CA GLU A 718 43.87 -17.32 13.95
C GLU A 718 43.17 -16.03 13.54
N GLY A 719 43.26 -14.99 14.37
CA GLY A 719 42.67 -13.69 14.05
C GLY A 719 43.60 -12.83 13.19
N GLU A 720 43.05 -12.10 12.22
CA GLU A 720 43.80 -11.19 11.36
C GLU A 720 44.17 -9.87 12.05
N VAL A 721 43.28 -9.38 12.93
CA VAL A 721 43.49 -8.16 13.71
C VAL A 721 44.51 -8.41 14.85
N GLU A 722 45.41 -7.45 15.09
CA GLU A 722 46.49 -7.57 16.10
C GLU A 722 46.01 -7.81 17.55
N ASN A 723 44.72 -7.56 17.84
CA ASN A 723 44.12 -7.69 19.16
C ASN A 723 43.02 -8.75 19.29
N GLU A 724 42.65 -9.43 18.21
CA GLU A 724 41.58 -10.44 18.21
C GLU A 724 42.10 -11.84 17.78
N GLY A 725 41.49 -12.90 18.31
CA GLY A 725 41.89 -14.29 18.09
C GLY A 725 42.71 -14.91 19.23
N GLY A 726 43.15 -16.16 19.04
CA GLY A 726 43.79 -16.98 20.07
C GLY A 726 42.82 -17.71 21.00
N ARG A 727 41.50 -17.64 20.73
CA ARG A 727 40.48 -18.33 21.53
C ARG A 727 40.55 -19.84 21.33
N THR A 728 40.51 -20.59 22.43
CA THR A 728 40.48 -22.07 22.44
C THR A 728 39.05 -22.59 22.61
N PRO A 729 38.75 -23.87 22.27
CA PRO A 729 37.45 -24.47 22.57
C PRO A 729 37.03 -24.29 24.03
N LEU A 730 37.94 -24.43 24.99
CA LEU A 730 37.62 -24.23 26.42
C LEU A 730 37.18 -22.80 26.74
N MET A 731 37.71 -21.78 26.06
CA MET A 731 37.29 -20.38 26.23
C MET A 731 35.89 -20.14 25.66
N TRP A 732 35.59 -20.70 24.48
CA TRP A 732 34.25 -20.64 23.89
C TRP A 732 33.20 -21.36 24.78
N ALA A 733 33.51 -22.57 25.26
CA ALA A 733 32.65 -23.28 26.21
C ALA A 733 32.41 -22.49 27.51
N ALA A 734 33.45 -21.81 28.00
CA ALA A 734 33.42 -21.02 29.21
C ALA A 734 32.64 -19.71 29.07
N SER A 735 32.71 -19.03 27.91
CA SER A 735 31.91 -17.83 27.62
C SER A 735 30.43 -18.17 27.44
N ASN A 736 30.12 -19.33 26.85
CA ASN A 736 28.76 -19.69 26.46
C ASN A 736 27.97 -20.45 27.54
N GLY A 737 28.57 -20.72 28.72
CA GLY A 737 27.86 -21.38 29.83
C GLY A 737 27.74 -22.90 29.71
N ASN A 738 28.43 -23.52 28.74
CA ASN A 738 28.26 -24.93 28.41
C ASN A 738 29.01 -25.87 29.39
N GLU A 739 28.46 -26.05 30.60
CA GLU A 739 29.10 -26.79 31.69
C GLU A 739 29.48 -28.24 31.31
N GLU A 740 28.61 -28.98 30.60
CA GLU A 740 28.94 -30.35 30.17
C GLU A 740 30.12 -30.37 29.19
N ILE A 741 30.17 -29.43 28.24
CA ILE A 741 31.28 -29.31 27.30
C ILE A 741 32.58 -28.94 28.04
N VAL A 742 32.52 -28.05 29.03
CA VAL A 742 33.67 -27.76 29.91
C VAL A 742 34.13 -29.03 30.64
N ARG A 743 33.22 -29.84 31.19
CA ARG A 743 33.56 -31.14 31.82
C ARG A 743 34.19 -32.12 30.81
N LEU A 744 33.66 -32.24 29.59
CA LEU A 744 34.21 -33.11 28.54
C LEU A 744 35.62 -32.68 28.10
N LEU A 745 35.84 -31.38 27.92
CA LEU A 745 37.15 -30.82 27.59
C LEU A 745 38.14 -31.01 28.75
N LEU A 746 37.78 -30.70 30.00
CA LEU A 746 38.67 -30.86 31.16
C LEU A 746 39.01 -32.33 31.47
N ASN A 747 38.07 -33.27 31.23
CA ASN A 747 38.34 -34.70 31.32
C ASN A 747 39.30 -35.21 30.24
N THR A 748 39.42 -34.49 29.12
CA THR A 748 40.39 -34.78 28.06
C THR A 748 41.77 -34.32 28.51
N ARG A 749 42.61 -35.24 29.01
CA ARG A 749 43.97 -35.00 29.56
C ARG A 749 44.94 -34.15 28.71
N ARG A 750 44.60 -33.86 27.46
CA ARG A 750 45.35 -32.99 26.53
C ARG A 750 45.03 -31.50 26.70
N VAL A 751 43.94 -31.11 27.35
CA VAL A 751 43.49 -29.70 27.43
C VAL A 751 44.32 -28.88 28.41
N LYS A 752 44.73 -27.69 27.98
CA LYS A 752 45.48 -26.68 28.74
C LYS A 752 44.52 -25.60 29.25
N SER A 753 44.16 -25.62 30.53
CA SER A 753 43.21 -24.64 31.10
C SER A 753 43.78 -23.23 31.33
N GLY A 754 45.10 -23.07 31.36
CA GLY A 754 45.80 -21.80 31.57
C GLY A 754 46.26 -21.09 30.28
N VAL A 755 45.70 -21.43 29.11
CA VAL A 755 46.00 -20.71 27.86
C VAL A 755 45.47 -19.27 27.96
N ARG A 756 46.19 -18.34 27.34
CA ARG A 756 45.80 -16.94 27.18
C ARG A 756 45.55 -16.66 25.70
N GLU A 757 44.44 -16.00 25.37
CA GLU A 757 44.19 -15.52 24.00
C GLU A 757 45.01 -14.23 23.73
N LYS A 758 44.93 -13.64 22.53
CA LYS A 758 45.79 -12.50 22.15
C LYS A 758 45.64 -11.30 23.10
N SER A 759 44.45 -11.04 23.62
CA SER A 759 44.17 -10.00 24.62
C SER A 759 44.41 -10.46 26.06
N SER A 760 45.20 -11.53 26.24
CA SER A 760 45.70 -12.05 27.52
C SER A 760 44.66 -12.66 28.46
N ARG A 761 43.39 -12.76 28.05
CA ARG A 761 42.30 -13.36 28.82
C ARG A 761 42.41 -14.88 28.86
N THR A 762 41.87 -15.46 29.92
CA THR A 762 41.84 -16.91 30.17
C THR A 762 40.39 -17.42 30.20
N ALA A 763 40.18 -18.74 30.15
CA ALA A 763 38.83 -19.31 30.22
C ALA A 763 38.04 -18.88 31.47
N ILE A 764 38.72 -18.64 32.60
CA ILE A 764 38.05 -18.17 33.84
C ILE A 764 37.63 -16.70 33.73
N ALA A 765 38.34 -15.87 32.96
CA ALA A 765 37.96 -14.49 32.70
C ALA A 765 36.68 -14.42 31.83
N PHE A 766 36.59 -15.24 30.78
CA PHE A 766 35.36 -15.35 29.98
C PHE A 766 34.17 -15.90 30.79
N ALA A 767 34.37 -16.93 31.61
CA ALA A 767 33.32 -17.43 32.51
C ALA A 767 32.86 -16.37 33.53
N ALA A 768 33.78 -15.55 34.05
CA ALA A 768 33.47 -14.48 35.00
C ALA A 768 32.77 -13.28 34.33
N GLU A 769 33.15 -12.92 33.11
CA GLU A 769 32.51 -11.85 32.31
C GLU A 769 31.12 -12.24 31.82
N SER A 770 30.88 -13.52 31.53
CA SER A 770 29.59 -14.04 31.05
C SER A 770 28.69 -14.62 32.16
N GLY A 771 29.09 -14.54 33.44
CA GLY A 771 28.23 -14.88 34.59
C GLY A 771 28.16 -16.36 35.00
N HIS A 772 29.03 -17.22 34.47
CA HIS A 772 28.91 -18.68 34.61
C HIS A 772 29.58 -19.24 35.87
N GLY A 773 28.97 -19.00 37.05
CA GLY A 773 29.46 -19.42 38.38
C GLY A 773 29.86 -20.89 38.49
N ALA A 774 29.05 -21.82 37.96
CA ALA A 774 29.37 -23.24 37.93
C ALA A 774 30.65 -23.56 37.14
N ILE A 775 30.90 -22.88 36.02
CA ILE A 775 32.12 -23.04 35.23
C ILE A 775 33.32 -22.43 35.94
N VAL A 776 33.17 -21.25 36.57
CA VAL A 776 34.22 -20.67 37.43
C VAL A 776 34.61 -21.67 38.52
N LYS A 777 33.64 -22.28 39.20
CA LYS A 777 33.88 -23.31 40.24
C LYS A 777 34.60 -24.55 39.69
N LEU A 778 34.25 -25.04 38.51
CA LEU A 778 34.93 -26.16 37.85
C LEU A 778 36.39 -25.80 37.47
N LEU A 779 36.60 -24.62 36.89
CA LEU A 779 37.93 -24.13 36.51
C LEU A 779 38.81 -23.89 37.75
N LEU A 780 38.26 -23.34 38.84
CA LEU A 780 38.97 -23.18 40.12
C LEU A 780 39.37 -24.51 40.77
N SER A 781 38.53 -25.55 40.68
CA SER A 781 38.88 -26.88 41.18
C SER A 781 40.01 -27.54 40.37
N THR A 782 40.25 -27.07 39.15
CA THR A 782 41.34 -27.51 38.28
C THR A 782 42.57 -26.60 38.48
N ILE A 783 43.49 -27.03 39.36
CA ILE A 783 44.69 -26.35 39.93
C ILE A 783 45.56 -25.48 38.98
N ARG A 784 45.36 -25.50 37.65
CA ARG A 784 46.16 -24.80 36.63
C ARG A 784 45.57 -23.48 36.10
N ALA A 785 44.34 -23.11 36.46
CA ALA A 785 43.79 -21.79 36.11
C ALA A 785 44.13 -20.76 37.21
N GLY A 786 44.92 -19.73 36.88
CA GLY A 786 45.18 -18.63 37.82
C GLY A 786 43.93 -17.76 37.97
N PRO A 787 43.38 -17.56 39.18
CA PRO A 787 42.12 -16.83 39.38
C PRO A 787 42.26 -15.32 39.22
N ASP A 788 43.50 -14.82 39.20
CA ASP A 788 43.84 -13.39 39.24
C ASP A 788 44.75 -13.00 38.07
N VAL A 789 44.60 -13.67 36.91
CA VAL A 789 45.37 -13.34 35.70
C VAL A 789 44.71 -12.16 34.98
N PRO A 790 45.38 -10.99 34.88
CA PRO A 790 44.81 -9.84 34.19
C PRO A 790 44.86 -10.00 32.67
N ASP A 791 43.91 -9.37 32.00
CA ASP A 791 43.88 -9.17 30.55
C ASP A 791 44.82 -8.03 30.09
N LYS A 792 44.84 -7.73 28.78
CA LYS A 792 45.64 -6.62 28.21
C LYS A 792 45.31 -5.27 28.82
N ASP A 793 44.11 -5.05 29.37
CA ASP A 793 43.70 -3.80 30.01
C ASP A 793 44.03 -3.78 31.51
N GLY A 794 44.61 -4.85 32.07
CA GLY A 794 44.82 -5.00 33.50
C GLY A 794 43.58 -5.50 34.25
N ARG A 795 42.51 -5.91 33.56
CA ARG A 795 41.28 -6.38 34.20
C ARG A 795 41.40 -7.83 34.67
N THR A 796 41.16 -8.07 35.94
CA THR A 796 41.15 -9.42 36.53
C THR A 796 39.76 -10.07 36.40
N PRO A 797 39.61 -11.40 36.53
CA PRO A 797 38.31 -12.06 36.54
C PRO A 797 37.36 -11.50 37.62
N LEU A 798 37.91 -11.04 38.76
CA LEU A 798 37.13 -10.37 39.81
C LEU A 798 36.57 -9.02 39.34
N MET A 799 37.32 -8.24 38.57
CA MET A 799 36.82 -6.99 37.98
C MET A 799 35.68 -7.25 37.01
N LEU A 800 35.80 -8.26 36.14
CA LEU A 800 34.77 -8.61 35.17
C LEU A 800 33.49 -9.10 35.86
N ALA A 801 33.62 -9.92 36.90
CA ALA A 801 32.49 -10.36 37.72
C ALA A 801 31.82 -9.21 38.50
N ALA A 802 32.62 -8.27 39.02
CA ALA A 802 32.13 -7.10 39.73
C ALA A 802 31.50 -6.05 38.79
N GLU A 803 31.97 -5.92 37.55
CA GLU A 803 31.37 -5.08 36.50
C GLU A 803 30.01 -5.68 36.04
N GLY A 804 29.95 -7.01 35.87
CA GLY A 804 28.76 -7.73 35.40
C GLY A 804 27.67 -8.02 36.46
N GLY A 805 27.95 -7.83 37.75
CA GLY A 805 26.94 -8.05 38.81
C GLY A 805 26.86 -9.49 39.34
N PHE A 806 27.88 -10.32 39.10
CA PHE A 806 27.84 -11.75 39.39
C PHE A 806 28.31 -12.10 40.81
N GLU A 807 27.42 -11.91 41.79
CA GLU A 807 27.67 -12.13 43.23
C GLU A 807 28.28 -13.51 43.55
N GLU A 808 27.75 -14.61 42.98
CA GLU A 808 28.27 -15.96 43.20
C GLU A 808 29.74 -16.07 42.75
N ILE A 809 30.08 -15.49 41.60
CA ILE A 809 31.45 -15.50 41.05
C ILE A 809 32.37 -14.65 41.92
N VAL A 810 31.92 -13.48 42.36
CA VAL A 810 32.69 -12.63 43.30
C VAL A 810 32.99 -13.41 44.59
N GLN A 811 31.99 -14.07 45.19
CA GLN A 811 32.22 -14.90 46.38
C GLN A 811 33.17 -16.08 46.10
N LEU A 812 32.98 -16.81 44.99
CA LEU A 812 33.83 -17.94 44.59
C LEU A 812 35.30 -17.52 44.39
N LEU A 813 35.55 -16.39 43.72
CA LEU A 813 36.89 -15.86 43.48
C LEU A 813 37.55 -15.37 44.77
N LEU A 814 36.84 -14.57 45.58
CA LEU A 814 37.37 -14.04 46.85
C LEU A 814 37.70 -15.15 47.85
N ASN A 815 36.92 -16.23 47.89
CA ASN A 815 37.14 -17.37 48.79
C ASN A 815 38.40 -18.20 48.43
N THR A 816 39.11 -17.91 47.33
CA THR A 816 40.37 -18.57 46.99
C THR A 816 41.59 -18.04 47.77
N ASN A 817 41.48 -16.87 48.41
CA ASN A 817 42.59 -16.13 49.04
C ASN A 817 43.81 -15.89 48.12
N LYS A 818 43.62 -15.93 46.79
CA LYS A 818 44.68 -15.78 45.76
C LYS A 818 44.35 -14.68 44.74
N VAL A 819 43.39 -13.82 45.07
CA VAL A 819 42.88 -12.75 44.21
C VAL A 819 43.03 -11.44 44.95
N ASP A 820 43.68 -10.46 44.32
CA ASP A 820 43.83 -9.12 44.86
C ASP A 820 42.53 -8.30 44.65
N ILE A 821 41.87 -8.01 45.77
CA ILE A 821 40.61 -7.23 45.84
C ILE A 821 40.82 -5.78 45.38
N ASN A 822 42.04 -5.25 45.52
CA ASN A 822 42.40 -3.87 45.25
C ASN A 822 43.30 -3.69 44.03
N SER A 823 43.44 -4.73 43.21
CA SER A 823 44.09 -4.63 41.91
C SER A 823 43.42 -3.54 41.07
N LYS A 824 44.23 -2.90 40.23
CA LYS A 824 43.82 -1.77 39.39
C LYS A 824 44.06 -2.09 37.92
N ASP A 825 43.06 -1.82 37.10
CA ASP A 825 43.24 -1.86 35.65
C ASP A 825 44.10 -0.68 35.17
N LYS A 826 44.42 -0.63 33.87
CA LYS A 826 45.19 0.46 33.25
C LYS A 826 44.54 1.85 33.36
N ARG A 827 43.25 1.93 33.69
CA ARG A 827 42.52 3.18 33.96
C ARG A 827 42.44 3.49 35.47
N GLY A 828 43.13 2.73 36.32
CA GLY A 828 43.14 2.90 37.78
C GLY A 828 41.90 2.35 38.50
N ARG A 829 40.99 1.67 37.78
CA ARG A 829 39.71 1.19 38.31
C ARG A 829 39.90 -0.11 39.10
N THR A 830 39.27 -0.20 40.26
CA THR A 830 39.22 -1.41 41.12
C THR A 830 37.91 -2.19 40.90
N PRO A 831 37.82 -3.46 41.32
CA PRO A 831 36.56 -4.21 41.32
C PRO A 831 35.43 -3.46 42.04
N LEU A 832 35.73 -2.82 43.18
CA LEU A 832 34.77 -2.02 43.94
C LEU A 832 34.24 -0.81 43.15
N PHE A 833 35.12 -0.12 42.40
CA PHE A 833 34.71 0.98 41.52
C PHE A 833 33.77 0.49 40.41
N LEU A 834 34.05 -0.67 39.82
CA LEU A 834 33.23 -1.24 38.74
C LEU A 834 31.86 -1.72 39.25
N ALA A 835 31.80 -2.33 40.43
CA ALA A 835 30.53 -2.70 41.07
C ALA A 835 29.69 -1.46 41.42
N ALA A 836 30.31 -0.43 42.01
CA ALA A 836 29.64 0.82 42.37
C ALA A 836 29.16 1.60 41.14
N LYS A 837 29.96 1.66 40.07
CA LYS A 837 29.59 2.31 38.80
C LYS A 837 28.33 1.69 38.17
N ASN A 838 28.20 0.37 38.22
CA ASN A 838 27.07 -0.36 37.63
C ASN A 838 25.90 -0.61 38.60
N GLY A 839 25.99 -0.13 39.85
CA GLY A 839 24.90 -0.17 40.83
C GLY A 839 24.72 -1.50 41.56
N HIS A 840 25.73 -2.38 41.55
CA HIS A 840 25.65 -3.72 42.14
C HIS A 840 25.84 -3.70 43.67
N GLU A 841 24.85 -3.19 44.39
CA GLU A 841 24.88 -2.90 45.83
C GLU A 841 25.39 -4.06 46.70
N HIS A 842 24.94 -5.29 46.46
CA HIS A 842 25.38 -6.44 47.27
C HIS A 842 26.87 -6.76 47.05
N ILE A 843 27.39 -6.60 45.83
CA ILE A 843 28.82 -6.74 45.52
C ILE A 843 29.62 -5.59 46.12
N VAL A 844 29.09 -4.37 46.09
CA VAL A 844 29.69 -3.21 46.77
C VAL A 844 29.84 -3.50 48.26
N ASN A 845 28.83 -4.06 48.92
CA ASN A 845 28.90 -4.43 50.33
C ASN A 845 29.92 -5.55 50.58
N ILE A 846 29.89 -6.66 49.82
CA ILE A 846 30.85 -7.77 49.94
C ILE A 846 32.32 -7.31 49.76
N LEU A 847 32.55 -6.39 48.81
CA LEU A 847 33.88 -5.83 48.55
C LEU A 847 34.26 -4.76 49.59
N ALA A 848 33.30 -3.95 50.07
CA ALA A 848 33.52 -2.93 51.10
C ALA A 848 33.83 -3.54 52.46
N GLU A 849 33.06 -4.53 52.93
CA GLU A 849 33.32 -5.25 54.20
C GLU A 849 34.73 -5.86 54.26
N ARG A 850 35.22 -6.38 53.12
CA ARG A 850 36.60 -6.88 53.01
C ARG A 850 37.64 -5.76 52.82
N ASN A 851 37.26 -4.61 52.27
CA ASN A 851 38.15 -3.44 52.13
C ASN A 851 38.24 -2.54 53.36
N GLU A 852 37.24 -2.49 54.25
CA GLU A 852 37.29 -1.70 55.50
C GLU A 852 38.46 -2.13 56.39
N LEU A 853 38.78 -3.43 56.40
CA LEU A 853 39.97 -4.00 57.05
C LEU A 853 41.31 -3.49 56.47
N THR A 854 41.29 -2.83 55.31
CA THR A 854 42.47 -2.25 54.63
C THR A 854 42.41 -0.71 54.57
N TYR A 855 41.23 -0.12 54.75
CA TYR A 855 40.99 1.32 54.59
C TYR A 855 41.66 2.17 55.68
N GLN A 856 41.80 1.64 56.90
CA GLN A 856 42.49 2.33 58.01
C GLN A 856 44.01 2.45 57.77
N GLU A 857 44.63 1.51 57.06
CA GLU A 857 46.06 1.56 56.69
C GLU A 857 46.32 2.60 55.57
N LEU A 858 45.38 2.72 54.62
CA LEU A 858 45.53 3.55 53.41
C LEU A 858 45.27 5.05 53.64
N GLN A 859 44.60 5.45 54.71
CA GLN A 859 44.39 6.88 55.03
C GLN A 859 45.68 7.68 55.31
N ARG A 860 46.84 7.01 55.45
CA ARG A 860 48.09 7.69 55.84
C ARG A 860 48.97 8.15 54.69
N GLN A 861 48.72 7.73 53.44
CA GLN A 861 49.50 8.15 52.26
C GLN A 861 48.66 8.15 50.97
N VAL A 862 48.30 9.35 50.46
CA VAL A 862 48.21 9.77 49.04
C VAL A 862 47.49 11.13 48.93
N PRO A 863 48.02 12.11 48.17
CA PRO A 863 47.25 13.23 47.64
C PRO A 863 46.74 12.95 46.20
N ILE A 864 45.47 13.29 45.97
CA ILE A 864 44.75 13.61 44.71
C ILE A 864 45.44 13.25 43.37
N THR A 865 44.79 12.45 42.52
CA THR A 865 44.96 12.49 41.04
C THR A 865 43.75 11.87 40.29
N SER A 866 43.11 12.69 39.43
CA SER A 866 42.70 12.46 38.01
C SER A 866 42.23 11.06 37.54
N ASN A 867 41.14 10.86 36.77
CA ASN A 867 40.29 11.77 35.96
C ASN A 867 38.81 11.32 35.99
N HIS A 868 37.87 12.27 35.85
CA HIS A 868 36.42 12.02 35.89
C HIS A 868 35.66 12.73 34.74
N GLU A 869 36.02 12.47 33.48
CA GLU A 869 35.46 13.19 32.31
C GLU A 869 34.52 12.32 31.44
N ASP A 870 34.80 11.01 31.28
CA ASP A 870 34.13 10.09 30.32
C ASP A 870 32.59 9.85 30.47
N PHE A 871 31.88 10.51 31.40
CA PHE A 871 30.44 10.24 31.65
C PHE A 871 29.50 11.43 31.41
N LEU A 872 30.01 12.65 31.34
CA LEU A 872 29.19 13.84 31.13
C LEU A 872 29.23 14.24 29.66
N HIS A 873 28.11 14.05 28.94
CA HIS A 873 27.95 14.68 27.63
C HIS A 873 27.61 16.16 27.83
N ILE A 874 28.65 16.98 27.94
CA ILE A 874 28.50 18.43 27.94
C ILE A 874 28.00 18.86 26.55
N ARG A 875 27.10 19.83 26.53
CA ARG A 875 26.63 20.52 25.32
C ARG A 875 27.04 21.99 25.42
N ASP A 876 27.34 22.59 24.28
CA ASP A 876 27.60 24.01 24.12
C ASP A 876 26.29 24.82 24.06
N ASP A 877 26.41 26.15 24.01
CA ASP A 877 25.27 27.06 24.01
C ASP A 877 24.51 27.03 22.68
N ASP A 878 25.22 26.98 21.55
CA ASP A 878 24.67 26.85 20.19
C ASP A 878 23.70 25.66 20.10
N TYR A 879 24.05 24.51 20.70
CA TYR A 879 23.17 23.34 20.74
C TYR A 879 21.83 23.59 21.44
N PHE A 880 21.83 24.32 22.57
CA PHE A 880 20.59 24.64 23.28
C PHE A 880 19.79 25.73 22.58
N GLU A 881 20.46 26.67 21.92
CA GLU A 881 19.81 27.66 21.05
C GLU A 881 19.06 26.97 19.90
N ASP A 882 19.72 26.04 19.20
CA ASP A 882 19.13 25.31 18.07
C ASP A 882 18.02 24.33 18.50
N ARG A 883 18.14 23.66 19.65
CA ARG A 883 17.03 22.87 20.22
C ARG A 883 15.82 23.73 20.57
N CYS A 884 16.02 24.95 21.08
CA CYS A 884 14.93 25.89 21.33
C CYS A 884 14.26 26.36 20.03
N LYS A 885 15.04 26.67 18.97
CA LYS A 885 14.50 26.98 17.64
C LYS A 885 13.67 25.83 17.07
N GLN A 886 14.16 24.59 17.19
CA GLN A 886 13.46 23.40 16.71
C GLN A 886 12.11 23.21 17.43
N LEU A 887 12.12 23.24 18.77
CA LEU A 887 10.89 23.12 19.57
C LEU A 887 9.87 24.21 19.22
N PHE A 888 10.32 25.47 19.05
CA PHE A 888 9.46 26.57 18.64
C PHE A 888 8.83 26.33 17.25
N SER A 889 9.63 25.88 16.28
CA SER A 889 9.16 25.54 14.94
C SER A 889 8.14 24.40 14.94
N ASP A 890 8.37 23.35 15.73
CA ASP A 890 7.47 22.20 15.83
C ASP A 890 6.11 22.57 16.45
N VAL A 891 6.08 23.46 17.45
CA VAL A 891 4.83 24.02 18.00
C VAL A 891 4.10 24.83 16.92
N GLN A 892 4.77 25.75 16.22
CA GLN A 892 4.15 26.55 15.16
C GLN A 892 3.61 25.70 13.99
N HIS A 893 4.35 24.65 13.60
CA HIS A 893 3.91 23.68 12.59
C HIS A 893 2.69 22.88 13.06
N TRP A 894 2.67 22.44 14.32
CA TRP A 894 1.53 21.74 14.91
C TRP A 894 0.29 22.64 14.94
N VAL A 895 0.41 23.88 15.46
CA VAL A 895 -0.68 24.87 15.50
C VAL A 895 -1.21 25.17 14.10
N THR A 896 -0.32 25.32 13.11
CA THR A 896 -0.73 25.55 11.72
C THR A 896 -1.55 24.38 11.16
N ARG A 897 -1.18 23.13 11.47
CA ARG A 897 -1.95 21.94 11.07
C ARG A 897 -3.28 21.85 11.83
N PHE A 898 -3.29 22.12 13.13
CA PHE A 898 -4.48 22.11 13.98
C PHE A 898 -5.52 23.14 13.50
N SER A 899 -5.10 24.41 13.34
CA SER A 899 -5.99 25.49 12.88
C SER A 899 -6.54 25.23 11.48
N ARG A 900 -5.70 24.75 10.54
CA ARG A 900 -6.16 24.32 9.21
C ARG A 900 -7.20 23.20 9.28
N ALA A 901 -7.01 22.21 10.16
CA ALA A 901 -7.96 21.11 10.33
C ALA A 901 -9.32 21.58 10.90
N GLY A 902 -9.32 22.55 11.81
CA GLY A 902 -10.54 23.19 12.31
C GLY A 902 -11.26 24.05 11.26
N ASP A 903 -10.51 24.83 10.48
CA ASP A 903 -11.05 25.73 9.44
C ASP A 903 -11.68 24.99 8.23
N MET A 904 -11.34 23.71 8.00
CA MET A 904 -11.77 22.92 6.81
C MET A 904 -13.28 22.67 6.68
N ARG A 905 -14.11 23.09 7.64
CA ARG A 905 -15.59 23.08 7.50
C ARG A 905 -16.21 24.43 7.13
N THR A 906 -15.47 25.55 7.24
CA THR A 906 -15.96 26.88 6.84
C THR A 906 -15.45 27.26 5.45
N SER A 907 -16.11 26.71 4.42
CA SER A 907 -15.85 26.99 2.99
C SER A 907 -17.10 26.83 2.11
N ARG A 908 -18.20 27.47 2.52
CA ARG A 908 -19.25 27.95 1.60
C ARG A 908 -19.46 29.44 1.89
N ARG A 909 -19.50 30.27 0.85
CA ARG A 909 -19.77 31.71 1.00
C ARG A 909 -21.19 31.93 1.50
N ARG A 910 -21.38 32.98 2.30
CA ARG A 910 -22.65 33.35 2.92
C ARG A 910 -23.23 34.60 2.24
N ASP A 911 -23.21 34.61 0.90
CA ASP A 911 -23.60 35.75 0.06
C ASP A 911 -24.89 35.48 -0.74
N GLU A 912 -25.53 34.31 -0.58
CA GLU A 912 -26.77 33.92 -1.29
C GLU A 912 -27.72 33.09 -0.40
N ILE A 913 -28.21 33.65 0.71
CA ILE A 913 -29.47 33.22 1.36
C ILE A 913 -30.24 34.48 1.78
N ASP A 914 -31.53 34.53 1.44
CA ASP A 914 -32.48 35.60 1.72
C ASP A 914 -32.78 35.74 3.23
N ASP A 915 -32.98 36.96 3.73
CA ASP A 915 -33.11 37.26 5.17
C ASP A 915 -34.46 36.85 5.82
N ASP A 916 -35.39 36.26 5.05
CA ASP A 916 -36.82 36.12 5.44
C ASP A 916 -37.24 34.72 5.98
N VAL A 917 -36.32 33.78 6.27
CA VAL A 917 -36.67 32.37 6.64
C VAL A 917 -36.09 31.88 7.98
N VAL A 918 -35.38 32.72 8.74
CA VAL A 918 -34.74 32.26 10.01
C VAL A 918 -35.76 32.11 11.17
N ASP A 919 -36.78 32.96 11.25
CA ASP A 919 -37.69 33.05 12.42
C ASP A 919 -38.68 31.87 12.58
N ASN A 920 -38.85 30.99 11.57
CA ASN A 920 -39.89 29.95 11.59
C ASN A 920 -39.38 28.53 11.89
N LEU A 921 -38.08 28.32 12.11
CA LEU A 921 -37.52 26.96 12.34
C LEU A 921 -37.18 26.65 13.80
N GLU A 922 -36.93 27.65 14.67
CA GLU A 922 -36.65 27.40 16.10
C GLU A 922 -37.85 26.83 16.88
N ALA A 923 -39.08 27.11 16.43
CA ALA A 923 -40.30 26.67 17.12
C ALA A 923 -40.64 25.18 16.94
N MET A 924 -40.02 24.46 15.97
CA MET A 924 -40.44 23.10 15.61
C MET A 924 -39.53 21.97 16.12
N LEU A 925 -38.28 22.27 16.52
CA LEU A 925 -37.32 21.26 17.01
C LEU A 925 -37.39 20.96 18.51
N ILE A 926 -38.12 21.75 19.31
CA ILE A 926 -38.30 21.50 20.75
C ILE A 926 -39.50 20.59 20.99
N SER A 927 -39.42 19.30 20.62
CA SER A 927 -40.45 18.32 21.01
C SER A 927 -40.03 16.85 21.15
N GLN A 928 -38.81 16.45 20.77
CA GLN A 928 -38.36 15.05 20.92
C GLN A 928 -36.93 14.95 21.48
N LEU A 929 -36.84 14.91 22.81
CA LEU A 929 -35.72 14.36 23.55
C LEU A 929 -36.08 12.93 23.97
N ASP A 930 -35.24 11.95 23.66
CA ASP A 930 -34.81 10.93 24.64
C ASP A 930 -33.67 10.03 24.10
N GLU A 931 -32.80 9.60 25.04
CA GLU A 931 -31.73 8.58 24.91
C GLU A 931 -30.55 8.78 23.91
N ARG A 932 -29.47 9.44 24.37
CA ARG A 932 -28.10 8.89 24.62
C ARG A 932 -27.00 9.97 24.65
N ASP A 933 -25.88 9.64 25.32
CA ASP A 933 -24.81 10.57 25.70
C ASP A 933 -24.01 11.20 24.53
N ASP A 934 -23.67 12.49 24.73
CA ASP A 934 -22.52 13.25 24.20
C ASP A 934 -22.07 13.08 22.74
N ASP A 935 -22.72 13.82 21.83
CA ASP A 935 -22.08 14.31 20.60
C ASP A 935 -22.67 15.69 20.21
N PRO A 936 -21.91 16.81 20.29
CA PRO A 936 -22.43 18.14 19.98
C PRO A 936 -22.53 18.39 18.47
N ALA A 937 -23.64 19.01 18.05
CA ALA A 937 -23.97 19.28 16.65
C ALA A 937 -22.97 20.25 15.96
N PRO A 938 -22.82 20.20 14.62
CA PRO A 938 -21.64 20.73 13.96
C PRO A 938 -21.77 22.18 13.46
N GLY A 939 -20.67 22.95 13.56
CA GLY A 939 -20.37 24.01 12.58
C GLY A 939 -20.42 25.47 13.05
N LEU A 940 -20.10 25.78 14.32
CA LEU A 940 -19.82 27.16 14.71
C LEU A 940 -18.41 27.62 14.28
N PRO A 941 -18.18 28.94 14.11
CA PRO A 941 -16.84 29.53 14.09
C PRO A 941 -16.10 29.28 15.42
N ALA A 942 -14.81 29.63 15.49
CA ALA A 942 -14.05 29.55 16.75
C ALA A 942 -14.82 30.25 17.88
N HIS A 943 -14.91 29.62 19.05
CA HIS A 943 -15.61 30.19 20.19
C HIS A 943 -14.85 31.42 20.66
N LEU A 944 -15.51 32.57 20.61
CA LEU A 944 -15.11 33.78 21.32
C LEU A 944 -15.18 33.51 22.84
N THR A 945 -14.49 34.29 23.66
CA THR A 945 -14.46 34.16 25.14
C THR A 945 -15.87 34.07 25.72
N SER A 946 -16.79 34.91 25.22
CA SER A 946 -18.23 34.92 25.54
C SER A 946 -18.99 33.61 25.28
N GLY A 947 -18.43 32.69 24.49
CA GLY A 947 -18.98 31.37 24.18
C GLY A 947 -18.28 30.20 24.89
N ILE A 948 -17.33 30.47 25.79
CA ILE A 948 -16.55 29.46 26.54
C ILE A 948 -17.01 29.45 28.00
N ASN A 949 -17.49 28.31 28.50
CA ASN A 949 -18.02 28.17 29.87
C ASN A 949 -16.95 27.85 30.95
N ASP A 950 -15.66 27.89 30.62
CA ASP A 950 -14.56 27.60 31.56
C ASP A 950 -13.69 28.86 31.77
N GLU A 951 -13.87 29.50 32.93
CA GLU A 951 -13.12 30.69 33.36
C GLU A 951 -11.60 30.50 33.24
N LYS A 952 -11.08 29.29 33.47
CA LYS A 952 -9.62 29.03 33.38
C LYS A 952 -9.09 29.01 31.95
N ILE A 953 -9.96 28.80 30.96
CA ILE A 953 -9.58 28.88 29.54
C ILE A 953 -9.60 30.35 29.12
N ILE A 954 -10.58 31.13 29.58
CA ILE A 954 -10.64 32.59 29.39
C ILE A 954 -9.40 33.25 30.00
N ASP A 955 -9.11 32.99 31.29
CA ASP A 955 -7.90 33.47 31.97
C ASP A 955 -6.63 33.18 31.16
N ARG A 956 -6.51 31.99 30.54
CA ARG A 956 -5.34 31.59 29.74
C ARG A 956 -5.26 32.27 28.38
N LEU A 957 -6.39 32.70 27.81
CA LEU A 957 -6.45 33.45 26.57
C LEU A 957 -6.10 34.92 26.82
N ASP A 958 -6.65 35.52 27.89
CA ASP A 958 -6.38 36.91 28.26
C ASP A 958 -4.91 37.11 28.64
N ASN A 959 -4.35 36.20 29.45
CA ASN A 959 -2.93 36.23 29.88
C ASN A 959 -1.90 36.00 28.74
N VAL A 960 -2.34 35.80 27.50
CA VAL A 960 -1.48 35.72 26.29
C VAL A 960 -1.33 37.09 25.61
N VAL A 961 -2.30 38.00 25.77
CA VAL A 961 -2.29 39.34 25.16
C VAL A 961 -1.66 40.34 26.13
N LEU A 962 -0.63 41.05 25.67
CA LEU A 962 0.25 41.89 26.50
C LEU A 962 0.10 43.39 26.24
N ASP A 963 -0.61 43.78 25.17
CA ASP A 963 -0.87 45.18 24.81
C ASP A 963 -2.23 45.71 25.32
N GLY A 964 -3.01 44.87 26.02
CA GLY A 964 -4.31 45.22 26.58
C GLY A 964 -5.46 45.23 25.57
N THR A 965 -5.25 44.76 24.35
CA THR A 965 -6.34 44.55 23.38
C THR A 965 -7.16 43.29 23.71
N ASP A 966 -8.44 43.28 23.32
CA ASP A 966 -9.35 42.14 23.54
C ASP A 966 -8.90 40.93 22.70
N VAL A 967 -8.70 39.78 23.35
CA VAL A 967 -8.24 38.54 22.71
C VAL A 967 -9.22 38.03 21.63
N ASP A 968 -10.51 38.34 21.74
CA ASP A 968 -11.52 37.94 20.75
C ASP A 968 -11.29 38.60 19.38
N ILE A 969 -10.67 39.78 19.34
CA ILE A 969 -10.24 40.44 18.10
C ILE A 969 -9.24 39.52 17.36
N TYR A 970 -8.29 38.90 18.08
CA TYR A 970 -7.30 38.01 17.49
C TYR A 970 -7.81 36.60 17.20
N LEU A 971 -8.74 36.06 18.01
CA LEU A 971 -9.37 34.77 17.75
C LEU A 971 -10.26 34.78 16.48
N SER A 972 -10.81 35.95 16.14
CA SER A 972 -11.64 36.15 14.94
C SER A 972 -10.85 35.96 13.63
N ASP A 973 -9.57 36.33 13.59
CA ASP A 973 -8.72 36.21 12.40
C ASP A 973 -7.93 34.87 12.35
N ARG A 974 -7.87 34.28 11.15
CA ARG A 974 -7.22 32.96 10.93
C ARG A 974 -5.69 32.98 11.03
N SER A 975 -5.04 34.15 10.90
CA SER A 975 -3.59 34.29 11.15
C SER A 975 -3.35 34.51 12.64
N HIS A 976 -3.90 35.58 13.21
CA HIS A 976 -3.64 35.99 14.60
C HIS A 976 -4.04 34.90 15.62
N ARG A 977 -5.11 34.14 15.37
CA ARG A 977 -5.49 32.99 16.22
C ARG A 977 -4.39 31.92 16.35
N ARG A 978 -3.50 31.77 15.35
CA ARG A 978 -2.36 30.84 15.45
C ARG A 978 -1.30 31.36 16.40
N ASP A 979 -1.12 32.66 16.47
CA ASP A 979 -0.16 33.29 17.37
C ASP A 979 -0.65 33.15 18.82
N VAL A 980 -1.94 33.40 19.06
CA VAL A 980 -2.61 33.13 20.36
C VAL A 980 -2.45 31.67 20.78
N PHE A 981 -2.75 30.71 19.90
CA PHE A 981 -2.58 29.29 20.21
C PHE A 981 -1.11 28.88 20.42
N THR A 982 -0.16 29.47 19.71
CA THR A 982 1.28 29.20 19.89
C THR A 982 1.74 29.64 21.27
N ALA A 983 1.41 30.87 21.67
CA ALA A 983 1.72 31.40 23.00
C ALA A 983 1.02 30.59 24.11
N MET A 984 -0.29 30.30 23.97
CA MET A 984 -1.04 29.53 24.96
C MET A 984 -0.46 28.12 25.18
N ILE A 985 -0.07 27.43 24.10
CA ILE A 985 0.56 26.10 24.18
C ILE A 985 1.94 26.20 24.83
N MET A 986 2.77 27.18 24.46
CA MET A 986 4.08 27.37 25.09
C MET A 986 3.98 27.73 26.57
N ASN A 987 2.97 28.49 26.98
CA ASN A 987 2.69 28.79 28.38
C ASN A 987 2.34 27.51 29.16
N MET A 988 1.51 26.62 28.60
CA MET A 988 1.17 25.34 29.22
C MET A 988 2.36 24.36 29.23
N ILE A 989 3.19 24.31 28.18
CA ILE A 989 4.42 23.52 28.17
C ILE A 989 5.40 24.04 29.24
N TRP A 990 5.53 25.37 29.38
CA TRP A 990 6.31 25.96 30.46
C TRP A 990 5.80 25.54 31.83
N GLU A 991 4.52 25.76 32.10
CA GLU A 991 3.86 25.47 33.38
C GLU A 991 3.96 24.00 33.78
N PHE A 992 3.69 23.06 32.87
CA PHE A 992 3.60 21.63 33.22
C PHE A 992 4.89 20.82 33.00
N ILE A 993 5.71 21.20 32.01
CA ILE A 993 6.94 20.46 31.66
C ILE A 993 8.18 21.17 32.21
N PHE A 994 8.44 22.42 31.82
CA PHE A 994 9.68 23.10 32.23
C PHE A 994 9.73 23.31 33.76
N THR A 995 8.63 23.70 34.44
CA THR A 995 8.64 23.80 35.93
C THR A 995 8.94 22.47 36.64
N ARG A 996 8.54 21.35 36.02
CA ARG A 996 8.66 20.00 36.58
C ARG A 996 10.04 19.41 36.33
N TYR A 997 10.56 19.51 35.11
CA TYR A 997 11.80 18.84 34.72
C TYR A 997 13.05 19.73 34.88
N LEU A 998 12.96 21.02 34.55
CA LEU A 998 14.11 21.94 34.68
C LEU A 998 14.35 22.37 36.13
N PHE A 999 13.30 22.78 36.85
CA PHE A 999 13.43 23.21 38.26
C PHE A 999 13.45 22.03 39.26
N GLY A 1000 13.28 20.80 38.76
CA GLY A 1000 13.72 19.56 39.39
C GLY A 1000 12.65 18.48 39.44
N LEU A 1001 13.03 17.27 38.98
CA LEU A 1001 12.34 15.98 39.14
C LEU A 1001 11.62 15.85 40.50
N ASP A 1002 10.62 14.97 40.54
CA ASP A 1002 9.66 14.72 41.63
C ASP A 1002 10.04 15.24 43.03
N ARG A 1003 9.05 15.81 43.75
CA ARG A 1003 9.26 16.54 45.01
C ARG A 1003 10.16 15.82 46.02
N HIS A 1004 10.14 14.49 46.05
CA HIS A 1004 10.99 13.66 46.89
C HIS A 1004 12.46 13.65 46.40
N SER A 1005 12.71 13.36 45.11
CA SER A 1005 14.05 13.47 44.52
C SER A 1005 14.65 14.87 44.66
N ARG A 1006 13.86 15.94 44.50
CA ARG A 1006 14.31 17.34 44.72
C ARG A 1006 14.74 17.61 46.17
N GLN A 1007 14.11 16.96 47.15
CA GLN A 1007 14.49 17.05 48.57
C GLN A 1007 15.72 16.20 48.89
N LEU A 1008 15.82 15.00 48.32
CA LEU A 1008 16.96 14.11 48.46
C LEU A 1008 18.24 14.70 47.86
N LEU A 1009 18.17 15.30 46.66
CA LEU A 1009 19.31 15.97 46.05
C LEU A 1009 19.83 17.11 46.95
N LYS A 1010 18.92 17.94 47.48
CA LYS A 1010 19.24 19.03 48.41
C LYS A 1010 19.77 18.56 49.77
N SER A 1011 19.47 17.34 50.22
CA SER A 1011 20.06 16.79 51.44
C SER A 1011 21.47 16.26 51.19
N LEU A 1012 21.70 15.61 50.05
CA LEU A 1012 23.01 15.11 49.63
C LEU A 1012 23.99 16.24 49.29
N GLU A 1013 23.53 17.30 48.60
CA GLU A 1013 24.31 18.53 48.36
C GLU A 1013 24.76 19.21 49.67
N ARG A 1014 23.99 19.10 50.76
CA ARG A 1014 24.37 19.61 52.09
C ARG A 1014 25.36 18.71 52.85
N GLN A 1015 25.39 17.42 52.54
CA GLN A 1015 26.34 16.48 53.15
C GLN A 1015 27.71 16.50 52.46
N LEU A 1016 27.75 16.88 51.17
CA LEU A 1016 28.97 17.07 50.37
C LEU A 1016 29.61 18.45 50.61
N ALA A 1017 30.24 18.63 51.78
CA ALA A 1017 30.96 19.87 52.10
C ALA A 1017 32.27 20.01 51.27
N GLY A 1018 32.18 20.72 50.14
CA GLY A 1018 33.30 20.98 49.22
C GLY A 1018 33.11 22.26 48.39
N PRO A 1019 34.03 22.58 47.46
CA PRO A 1019 33.89 23.74 46.56
C PRO A 1019 32.65 23.60 45.66
N PRO A 1020 31.98 24.72 45.29
CA PRO A 1020 30.69 24.69 44.59
C PRO A 1020 30.73 23.97 43.23
N GLU A 1021 31.88 23.99 42.55
CA GLU A 1021 32.17 23.25 41.31
C GLU A 1021 31.99 21.73 41.48
N ALA A 1022 32.44 21.16 42.61
CA ALA A 1022 32.30 19.74 42.90
C ALA A 1022 30.82 19.36 43.12
N GLY A 1023 30.06 20.25 43.76
CA GLY A 1023 28.60 20.10 43.91
C GLY A 1023 27.87 20.15 42.56
N ARG A 1024 28.20 21.13 41.69
CA ARG A 1024 27.65 21.25 40.33
C ARG A 1024 27.98 20.02 39.47
N LYS A 1025 29.22 19.51 39.53
CA LYS A 1025 29.65 18.30 38.79
C LYS A 1025 28.98 17.01 39.34
N TRP A 1026 28.82 16.88 40.65
CA TRP A 1026 28.12 15.75 41.26
C TRP A 1026 26.63 15.75 40.89
N ARG A 1027 25.95 16.91 40.98
CA ARG A 1027 24.57 17.12 40.54
C ARG A 1027 24.36 16.63 39.11
N ALA A 1028 25.21 17.07 38.18
CA ALA A 1028 25.15 16.69 36.77
C ALA A 1028 25.23 15.16 36.55
N ILE A 1029 26.23 14.50 37.18
CA ILE A 1029 26.44 13.05 37.07
C ILE A 1029 25.23 12.28 37.65
N THR A 1030 24.77 12.66 38.84
CA THR A 1030 23.65 11.98 39.51
C THR A 1030 22.35 12.10 38.73
N LEU A 1031 22.05 13.28 38.18
CA LEU A 1031 20.84 13.47 37.36
C LEU A 1031 20.91 12.72 36.03
N THR A 1032 22.08 12.65 35.40
CA THR A 1032 22.31 11.85 34.18
C THR A 1032 22.11 10.34 34.44
N LEU A 1033 22.56 9.83 35.58
CA LEU A 1033 22.32 8.44 35.99
C LEU A 1033 20.85 8.16 36.33
N LEU A 1034 20.13 9.14 36.89
CA LEU A 1034 18.72 9.01 37.23
C LEU A 1034 17.80 9.05 36.00
N SER A 1035 18.07 9.92 35.02
CA SER A 1035 17.28 10.01 33.78
C SER A 1035 17.42 8.77 32.88
N GLN A 1036 18.56 8.07 32.96
CA GLN A 1036 18.78 6.82 32.22
C GLN A 1036 17.97 5.63 32.74
N ARG A 1037 17.37 5.71 33.94
CA ARG A 1037 16.55 4.63 34.52
C ARG A 1037 15.23 4.44 33.76
N GLU A 1038 14.85 3.18 33.54
CA GLU A 1038 13.63 2.85 32.82
C GLU A 1038 12.36 3.38 33.53
N THR A 1039 12.35 3.42 34.86
CA THR A 1039 11.26 4.01 35.64
C THR A 1039 11.09 5.51 35.40
N ALA A 1040 12.19 6.25 35.23
CA ALA A 1040 12.15 7.68 34.91
C ALA A 1040 11.61 7.92 33.49
N ARG A 1041 12.02 7.12 32.51
CA ARG A 1041 11.50 7.19 31.12
C ARG A 1041 10.01 6.85 31.04
N ARG A 1042 9.54 5.85 31.80
CA ARG A 1042 8.11 5.52 31.88
C ARG A 1042 7.30 6.66 32.50
N GLN A 1043 7.80 7.32 33.56
CA GLN A 1043 7.14 8.49 34.14
C GLN A 1043 7.10 9.68 33.16
N LEU A 1044 8.20 9.93 32.43
CA LEU A 1044 8.26 10.97 31.39
C LEU A 1044 7.18 10.78 30.32
N SER A 1045 7.00 9.55 29.82
CA SER A 1045 5.98 9.23 28.83
C SER A 1045 4.54 9.43 29.35
N LEU A 1046 4.29 9.12 30.64
CA LEU A 1046 2.98 9.30 31.27
C LEU A 1046 2.68 10.78 31.54
N ASP A 1047 3.67 11.53 32.00
CA ASP A 1047 3.55 12.98 32.23
C ASP A 1047 3.33 13.71 30.89
N ALA A 1048 4.06 13.34 29.84
CA ALA A 1048 3.88 13.89 28.49
C ALA A 1048 2.48 13.60 27.92
N GLU A 1049 1.93 12.39 28.11
CA GLU A 1049 0.55 12.09 27.71
C GLU A 1049 -0.48 12.90 28.49
N ALA A 1050 -0.32 13.04 29.82
CA ALA A 1050 -1.23 13.81 30.66
C ALA A 1050 -1.26 15.30 30.25
N VAL A 1051 -0.09 15.89 30.02
CA VAL A 1051 0.04 17.30 29.58
C VAL A 1051 -0.49 17.48 28.16
N THR A 1052 -0.22 16.53 27.26
CA THR A 1052 -0.80 16.53 25.90
C THR A 1052 -2.32 16.55 25.95
N ASN A 1053 -2.94 15.72 26.80
CA ASN A 1053 -4.39 15.68 26.95
C ASN A 1053 -4.95 17.03 27.46
N ALA A 1054 -4.31 17.64 28.46
CA ALA A 1054 -4.72 18.93 28.99
C ALA A 1054 -4.64 20.04 27.92
N ILE A 1055 -3.49 20.19 27.25
CA ILE A 1055 -3.31 21.18 26.17
C ILE A 1055 -4.32 20.94 25.05
N PHE A 1056 -4.48 19.68 24.60
CA PHE A 1056 -5.36 19.35 23.50
C PHE A 1056 -6.84 19.62 23.82
N GLN A 1057 -7.28 19.37 25.06
CA GLN A 1057 -8.62 19.72 25.53
C GLN A 1057 -8.83 21.25 25.53
N THR A 1058 -7.88 22.01 26.10
CA THR A 1058 -7.96 23.48 26.15
C THR A 1058 -8.06 24.10 24.76
N VAL A 1059 -7.23 23.70 23.80
CA VAL A 1059 -7.28 24.27 22.43
C VAL A 1059 -8.55 23.80 21.69
N CYS A 1060 -9.01 22.55 21.89
CA CYS A 1060 -10.25 22.06 21.25
C CYS A 1060 -11.53 22.75 21.74
N ALA A 1061 -11.53 23.30 22.97
CA ALA A 1061 -12.65 24.09 23.49
C ALA A 1061 -12.83 25.41 22.71
N VAL A 1062 -11.73 26.00 22.21
CA VAL A 1062 -11.76 27.23 21.40
C VAL A 1062 -12.01 26.92 19.92
N LEU A 1063 -11.37 25.88 19.38
CA LEU A 1063 -11.54 25.45 17.98
C LEU A 1063 -11.53 23.92 17.87
N SER A 1064 -12.68 23.31 17.66
CA SER A 1064 -12.82 21.84 17.61
C SER A 1064 -12.53 21.25 16.21
N PRO A 1065 -11.45 20.44 16.04
CA PRO A 1065 -11.16 19.78 14.77
C PRO A 1065 -12.05 18.52 14.55
N PRO A 1066 -12.21 18.07 13.28
CA PRO A 1066 -12.92 16.85 12.93
C PRO A 1066 -12.44 15.59 13.68
N THR A 1067 -13.40 14.75 14.10
CA THR A 1067 -13.16 13.55 14.93
C THR A 1067 -12.20 12.55 14.30
N ASN A 1068 -12.19 12.42 12.96
CA ASN A 1068 -11.31 11.51 12.22
C ASN A 1068 -9.82 11.92 12.26
N ILE A 1069 -9.50 13.21 12.45
CA ILE A 1069 -8.12 13.74 12.48
C ILE A 1069 -7.65 14.00 13.92
N ARG A 1070 -8.59 14.11 14.88
CA ARG A 1070 -8.36 14.41 16.30
C ARG A 1070 -7.27 13.54 16.94
N ASN A 1071 -7.31 12.23 16.76
CA ASN A 1071 -6.31 11.31 17.32
C ASN A 1071 -4.90 11.52 16.73
N HIS A 1072 -4.80 11.82 15.43
CA HIS A 1072 -3.51 12.08 14.79
C HIS A 1072 -2.90 13.39 15.31
N LEU A 1073 -3.69 14.46 15.45
CA LEU A 1073 -3.23 15.72 16.04
C LEU A 1073 -2.79 15.54 17.50
N ARG A 1074 -3.51 14.75 18.30
CA ARG A 1074 -3.10 14.41 19.69
C ARG A 1074 -1.74 13.71 19.72
N THR A 1075 -1.53 12.68 18.90
CA THR A 1075 -0.24 11.97 18.84
C THR A 1075 0.90 12.86 18.34
N GLN A 1076 0.65 13.76 17.39
CA GLN A 1076 1.67 14.72 16.96
C GLN A 1076 2.01 15.72 18.08
N LEU A 1077 1.04 16.20 18.86
CA LEU A 1077 1.28 17.07 20.02
C LEU A 1077 2.10 16.35 21.10
N GLN A 1078 1.85 15.06 21.31
CA GLN A 1078 2.59 14.24 22.28
C GLN A 1078 4.09 14.18 21.99
N LEU A 1079 4.48 14.19 20.71
CA LEU A 1079 5.90 14.24 20.33
C LEU A 1079 6.54 15.58 20.67
N VAL A 1080 5.83 16.70 20.44
CA VAL A 1080 6.30 18.06 20.77
C VAL A 1080 6.45 18.25 22.29
N VAL A 1081 5.48 17.75 23.07
CA VAL A 1081 5.53 17.77 24.54
C VAL A 1081 6.66 16.87 25.07
N LEU A 1082 6.96 15.75 24.41
CA LEU A 1082 8.07 14.88 24.77
C LEU A 1082 9.43 15.56 24.50
N ASP A 1083 9.63 16.19 23.35
CA ASP A 1083 10.87 16.92 23.02
C ASP A 1083 11.15 18.04 24.03
N ALA A 1084 10.14 18.83 24.40
CA ALA A 1084 10.27 19.83 25.46
C ALA A 1084 10.71 19.25 26.82
N ALA A 1085 10.27 18.02 27.13
CA ALA A 1085 10.59 17.33 28.37
C ALA A 1085 12.00 16.71 28.34
N GLU A 1086 12.43 16.19 27.20
CA GLU A 1086 13.81 15.73 26.98
C GLU A 1086 14.80 16.89 27.02
N LEU A 1087 14.50 18.00 26.33
CA LEU A 1087 15.28 19.24 26.37
C LEU A 1087 15.44 19.78 27.80
N SER A 1088 14.36 19.78 28.59
CA SER A 1088 14.38 20.16 30.00
C SER A 1088 15.34 19.28 30.84
N ILE A 1089 15.39 17.98 30.56
CA ILE A 1089 16.29 17.03 31.23
C ILE A 1089 17.74 17.28 30.80
N GLU A 1090 18.00 17.41 29.50
CA GLU A 1090 19.34 17.66 28.95
C GLU A 1090 19.97 18.93 29.52
N MET A 1091 19.23 20.05 29.49
CA MET A 1091 19.61 21.31 30.14
C MET A 1091 19.95 21.11 31.62
N ARG A 1092 19.15 20.31 32.34
CA ARG A 1092 19.35 20.07 33.77
C ARG A 1092 20.50 19.13 34.09
N THR A 1093 20.92 18.26 33.15
CA THR A 1093 22.10 17.40 33.28
C THR A 1093 23.44 18.11 33.02
N GLN A 1094 23.43 19.36 32.56
CA GLN A 1094 24.67 20.14 32.35
C GLN A 1094 25.31 20.58 33.68
N LYS A 1095 26.62 20.90 33.64
CA LYS A 1095 27.37 21.48 34.76
C LYS A 1095 26.87 22.89 35.10
N ALA A 1096 26.65 23.71 34.08
CA ALA A 1096 26.00 25.02 34.17
C ALA A 1096 24.53 24.89 34.64
N GLU A 1097 23.94 26.00 35.11
CA GLU A 1097 22.54 26.06 35.54
C GLU A 1097 21.69 26.83 34.51
N TYR A 1098 20.97 26.09 33.67
CA TYR A 1098 19.99 26.65 32.73
C TYR A 1098 18.65 26.91 33.41
N MET A 1099 18.01 28.02 33.03
CA MET A 1099 16.75 28.51 33.57
C MET A 1099 15.87 29.04 32.42
N MET A 1100 14.73 28.41 32.20
CA MET A 1100 13.67 28.92 31.32
C MET A 1100 12.79 29.85 32.16
N LEU A 1101 12.83 31.14 31.88
CA LEU A 1101 12.05 32.12 32.65
C LEU A 1101 10.55 31.98 32.37
N PRO A 1102 9.68 32.42 33.30
CA PRO A 1102 8.24 32.47 33.06
C PRO A 1102 7.92 33.24 31.78
N PRO A 1103 6.89 32.84 31.02
CA PRO A 1103 6.29 33.68 30.01
C PRO A 1103 5.93 35.06 30.57
N LEU A 1104 5.93 36.05 29.70
CA LEU A 1104 5.48 37.39 30.04
C LEU A 1104 3.96 37.37 30.24
N HIS A 1105 3.48 38.06 31.27
CA HIS A 1105 2.06 38.19 31.59
C HIS A 1105 1.71 39.67 31.77
N PRO A 1106 0.48 40.08 31.40
CA PRO A 1106 0.01 41.44 31.65
C PRO A 1106 -0.22 41.65 33.15
N GLU A 1107 0.22 42.78 33.69
CA GLU A 1107 -0.19 43.22 35.03
C GLU A 1107 -1.43 44.10 34.88
N TYR A 1108 -2.55 43.72 35.50
CA TYR A 1108 -3.78 44.52 35.54
C TYR A 1108 -3.89 45.28 36.87
N ASP A 1109 -4.48 46.47 36.83
CA ASP A 1109 -4.76 47.28 38.01
C ASP A 1109 -6.03 46.81 38.75
N THR A 1110 -6.42 47.49 39.83
CA THR A 1110 -7.61 47.12 40.61
C THR A 1110 -8.95 47.38 39.90
N ASN A 1111 -8.94 48.04 38.74
CA ASN A 1111 -10.11 48.33 37.92
C ASN A 1111 -10.27 47.33 36.75
N GLY A 1112 -9.23 46.55 36.45
CA GLY A 1112 -9.17 45.61 35.33
C GLY A 1112 -8.46 46.17 34.09
N ASP A 1113 -7.91 47.39 34.16
CA ASP A 1113 -7.16 48.00 33.07
C ASP A 1113 -5.67 47.57 33.12
N LEU A 1114 -4.98 47.55 31.97
CA LEU A 1114 -3.55 47.20 31.92
C LEU A 1114 -2.71 48.22 32.70
N ALA A 1115 -2.05 47.77 33.77
CA ALA A 1115 -1.33 48.64 34.71
C ALA A 1115 -0.05 49.26 34.11
N ALA A 1116 0.62 48.53 33.22
CA ALA A 1116 1.74 49.05 32.42
C ALA A 1116 1.95 48.18 31.15
N PRO A 1117 2.15 48.79 29.97
CA PRO A 1117 2.50 48.04 28.76
C PRO A 1117 3.92 47.49 28.84
N ILE A 1118 4.13 46.28 28.32
CA ILE A 1118 5.46 45.65 28.27
C ILE A 1118 6.22 46.21 27.06
N ILE A 1119 7.33 46.90 27.30
CA ILE A 1119 8.16 47.52 26.27
C ILE A 1119 9.21 46.52 25.74
N PHE A 1120 9.43 46.51 24.42
CA PHE A 1120 10.40 45.67 23.74
C PHE A 1120 11.83 45.93 24.21
N ASN A 1121 12.62 44.86 24.41
CA ASN A 1121 13.99 44.94 24.89
C ASN A 1121 14.92 44.02 24.09
N ALA A 1122 15.81 44.61 23.29
CA ALA A 1122 16.75 43.92 22.40
C ALA A 1122 17.89 43.18 23.11
N ASP A 1123 18.05 43.30 24.44
CA ASP A 1123 18.93 42.42 25.23
C ASP A 1123 18.29 41.05 25.50
N MET A 1124 16.96 40.93 25.41
CA MET A 1124 16.19 39.81 25.98
C MET A 1124 15.08 39.28 25.08
N MET A 1125 14.70 40.01 24.03
CA MET A 1125 13.56 39.71 23.16
C MET A 1125 13.97 39.81 21.69
N ASN A 1126 13.30 39.03 20.85
CA ASN A 1126 13.47 39.04 19.40
C ASN A 1126 12.09 39.12 18.71
N GLU A 1127 11.94 40.03 17.76
CA GLU A 1127 10.71 40.18 16.98
C GLU A 1127 10.59 39.05 15.94
N CYS A 1128 9.37 38.57 15.69
CA CYS A 1128 9.11 37.36 14.90
C CYS A 1128 8.22 37.58 13.65
N SER A 1129 7.74 38.80 13.41
CA SER A 1129 6.85 39.09 12.29
C SER A 1129 7.65 39.31 10.99
N ALA A 1130 7.22 38.68 9.90
CA ALA A 1130 7.87 38.83 8.60
C ALA A 1130 7.56 40.17 7.88
N ARG A 1131 7.28 41.25 8.64
CA ARG A 1131 6.73 42.53 8.13
C ARG A 1131 7.54 43.77 8.51
N THR A 1132 8.57 43.63 9.34
CA THR A 1132 9.37 44.73 9.89
C THR A 1132 10.79 44.69 9.34
N GLU A 1133 11.16 45.68 8.52
CA GLU A 1133 12.57 45.93 8.12
C GLU A 1133 13.37 46.69 9.20
N ILE A 1134 12.77 46.88 10.38
CA ILE A 1134 13.28 47.65 11.52
C ILE A 1134 14.11 46.74 12.43
N SER A 1135 15.28 47.19 12.90
CA SER A 1135 16.13 46.38 13.79
C SER A 1135 15.57 46.29 15.22
N ASN A 1136 15.94 45.23 15.95
CA ASN A 1136 15.55 45.06 17.36
C ASN A 1136 16.02 46.25 18.22
N GLU A 1137 17.23 46.78 17.97
CA GLU A 1137 17.74 47.99 18.61
C GLU A 1137 16.87 49.23 18.34
N ASP A 1138 16.37 49.40 17.10
CA ASP A 1138 15.47 50.50 16.74
C ASP A 1138 14.09 50.33 17.40
N LEU A 1139 13.55 49.11 17.48
CA LEU A 1139 12.29 48.83 18.18
C LEU A 1139 12.36 49.18 19.68
N GLN A 1140 13.50 48.92 20.33
CA GLN A 1140 13.73 49.35 21.71
C GLN A 1140 13.87 50.88 21.81
N ALA A 1141 14.50 51.54 20.83
CA ALA A 1141 14.67 53.00 20.82
C ALA A 1141 13.35 53.76 20.65
N HIS A 1142 12.33 53.14 20.05
CA HIS A 1142 10.98 53.69 19.86
C HIS A 1142 9.99 53.28 20.97
N GLU A 1143 10.46 52.64 22.06
CA GLU A 1143 9.64 52.14 23.17
C GLU A 1143 8.41 51.33 22.71
N VAL A 1144 8.60 50.45 21.71
CA VAL A 1144 7.49 49.69 21.11
C VAL A 1144 6.88 48.69 22.09
N VAL A 1145 5.55 48.66 22.16
CA VAL A 1145 4.78 47.74 23.01
C VAL A 1145 4.78 46.32 22.43
N VAL A 1146 5.04 45.34 23.29
CA VAL A 1146 4.94 43.92 22.99
C VAL A 1146 3.47 43.48 23.06
N ARG A 1147 2.98 42.83 22.01
CA ARG A 1147 1.63 42.29 21.88
C ARG A 1147 1.48 40.90 22.48
N MET A 1148 2.43 39.99 22.20
CA MET A 1148 2.37 38.57 22.61
C MET A 1148 3.79 38.00 22.78
N ALA A 1149 3.96 37.09 23.73
CA ALA A 1149 5.16 36.27 23.86
C ALA A 1149 4.89 34.85 23.33
N LEU A 1150 5.54 34.49 22.22
CA LEU A 1150 5.36 33.19 21.55
C LEU A 1150 6.31 32.11 22.11
N PHE A 1151 7.45 32.49 22.69
CA PHE A 1151 8.40 31.56 23.32
C PHE A 1151 9.15 32.23 24.51
N PRO A 1152 9.35 31.55 25.65
CA PRO A 1152 10.00 32.11 26.84
C PRO A 1152 11.52 32.31 26.71
N LEU A 1153 12.08 33.18 27.55
CA LEU A 1153 13.51 33.52 27.61
C LEU A 1153 14.34 32.42 28.30
N LEU A 1154 15.36 31.89 27.62
CA LEU A 1154 16.33 30.95 28.18
C LEU A 1154 17.60 31.66 28.65
N VAL A 1155 17.95 31.47 29.93
CA VAL A 1155 19.16 32.01 30.55
C VAL A 1155 20.03 30.88 31.11
N LYS A 1156 21.33 30.96 30.91
CA LYS A 1156 22.36 30.10 31.51
C LYS A 1156 23.08 30.85 32.63
N LYS A 1157 23.46 30.12 33.67
CA LYS A 1157 24.27 30.63 34.78
C LYS A 1157 25.55 29.82 34.98
N GLY A 1158 26.69 30.52 34.94
CA GLY A 1158 28.03 29.93 34.97
C GLY A 1158 28.48 29.38 33.61
N GLY A 1159 29.80 29.20 33.44
CA GLY A 1159 30.40 28.65 32.23
C GLY A 1159 30.19 27.14 32.06
N ASP A 1160 30.68 26.57 30.95
CA ASP A 1160 30.51 25.14 30.59
C ASP A 1160 31.16 24.17 31.57
N ASP A 1161 32.23 24.61 32.23
CA ASP A 1161 32.91 23.93 33.33
C ASP A 1161 32.11 23.99 34.65
N GLY A 1162 31.09 24.84 34.72
CA GLY A 1162 30.31 25.15 35.91
C GLY A 1162 30.91 26.26 36.78
N VAL A 1163 31.90 27.02 36.30
CA VAL A 1163 32.59 28.09 37.04
C VAL A 1163 31.91 29.45 36.81
N GLY A 1164 31.88 30.28 37.86
CA GLY A 1164 31.26 31.61 37.83
C GLY A 1164 29.75 31.63 38.10
N ASP A 1165 29.22 32.84 38.24
CA ASP A 1165 27.79 33.13 38.54
C ASP A 1165 27.19 34.17 37.57
N ASP A 1166 27.89 34.47 36.47
CA ASP A 1166 27.40 35.34 35.41
C ASP A 1166 26.18 34.70 34.72
N GLU A 1167 25.18 35.51 34.40
CA GLU A 1167 23.92 35.12 33.75
C GLU A 1167 23.96 35.57 32.28
N ILE A 1168 23.77 34.62 31.36
CA ILE A 1168 23.92 34.78 29.91
C ILE A 1168 22.61 34.36 29.24
N VAL A 1169 22.07 35.21 28.35
CA VAL A 1169 20.92 34.85 27.52
C VAL A 1169 21.39 33.88 26.43
N ILE A 1170 20.76 32.71 26.35
CA ILE A 1170 21.07 31.68 25.34
C ILE A 1170 20.05 31.72 24.21
N PHE A 1171 18.76 31.87 24.54
CA PHE A 1171 17.71 32.07 23.53
C PHE A 1171 16.78 33.19 23.97
N PRO A 1172 16.72 34.33 23.24
CA PRO A 1172 15.86 35.44 23.61
C PRO A 1172 14.38 35.06 23.50
N ALA A 1173 13.51 35.73 24.26
CA ALA A 1173 12.07 35.54 24.15
C ALA A 1173 11.59 35.92 22.74
N GLN A 1174 10.84 35.04 22.10
CA GLN A 1174 10.28 35.29 20.77
C GLN A 1174 8.94 36.02 20.94
N VAL A 1175 8.82 37.23 20.40
CA VAL A 1175 7.67 38.12 20.66
C VAL A 1175 7.11 38.72 19.37
N LEU A 1176 5.85 39.16 19.44
CA LEU A 1176 5.20 40.00 18.42
C LEU A 1176 4.95 41.39 19.00
N ILE A 1177 5.09 42.44 18.17
CA ILE A 1177 4.84 43.84 18.56
C ILE A 1177 3.42 44.31 18.22
N ALA A 1178 2.94 45.35 18.91
CA ALA A 1178 1.68 46.02 18.60
C ALA A 1178 1.78 46.79 17.26
N PRO A 1179 0.67 47.01 16.52
CA PRO A 1179 0.67 47.86 15.33
C PRO A 1179 1.00 49.32 15.69
N GLN A 1180 1.73 50.04 14.83
CA GLN A 1180 1.92 51.48 14.97
C GLN A 1180 0.90 52.23 14.10
N ASP A 1181 0.12 53.12 14.71
CA ASP A 1181 -0.79 54.03 14.00
C ASP A 1181 -0.01 55.17 13.34
N THR A 1182 0.50 54.93 12.13
CA THR A 1182 1.11 55.98 11.30
C THR A 1182 0.12 56.55 10.29
N ASP A 1183 -0.76 57.45 10.74
CA ASP A 1183 -1.51 58.35 9.85
C ASP A 1183 -2.01 59.60 10.61
N GLU A 1184 -1.12 60.60 10.80
CA GLU A 1184 -1.53 62.01 10.81
C GLU A 1184 -0.34 63.00 10.64
N ALA A 1185 -0.44 63.86 9.63
CA ALA A 1185 0.21 65.17 9.41
C ALA A 1185 1.37 65.32 8.39
N GLU A 1186 1.01 65.97 7.26
CA GLU A 1186 1.75 66.98 6.47
C GLU A 1186 2.96 66.60 5.57
N VAL A 1187 3.22 67.26 4.43
CA VAL A 1187 2.40 67.86 3.33
C VAL A 1187 3.35 68.38 2.22
N MET A 1188 2.91 68.37 0.94
CA MET A 1188 3.55 68.95 -0.27
C MET A 1188 4.91 68.39 -0.76
N ALA A 1189 4.87 67.62 -1.87
CA ALA A 1189 5.25 68.14 -3.20
C ALA A 1189 4.80 67.22 -4.36
N VAL A 1190 4.14 67.81 -5.35
CA VAL A 1190 3.62 67.24 -6.62
C VAL A 1190 4.24 68.16 -7.72
N PRO A 1191 4.67 67.73 -8.93
CA PRO A 1191 3.78 67.03 -9.87
C PRO A 1191 4.35 66.05 -10.92
N GLU A 1192 3.40 65.32 -11.52
CA GLU A 1192 3.29 64.95 -12.95
C GLU A 1192 4.51 64.41 -13.71
N ASN A 1193 4.44 63.13 -14.12
CA ASN A 1193 3.74 62.83 -15.37
C ASN A 1193 3.40 61.35 -15.53
N SER A 1194 2.13 61.07 -15.84
CA SER A 1194 1.67 59.79 -16.36
C SER A 1194 1.83 59.72 -17.87
N GLU A 1195 2.19 58.55 -18.41
CA GLU A 1195 1.33 57.80 -19.34
C GLU A 1195 2.06 56.59 -19.97
N ARG A 1196 1.23 55.59 -20.32
CA ARG A 1196 1.47 54.46 -21.24
C ARG A 1196 2.25 53.25 -20.71
N GLU A 1197 1.88 52.02 -21.00
CA GLU A 1197 0.63 51.34 -21.40
C GLU A 1197 1.07 49.92 -21.80
N ARG A 1198 0.20 48.93 -21.53
CA ARG A 1198 0.02 47.67 -22.29
C ARG A 1198 0.95 46.45 -22.06
N GLU A 1199 0.21 45.35 -21.87
CA GLU A 1199 0.39 43.99 -22.42
C GLU A 1199 1.58 43.17 -21.87
N LEU A 1200 1.37 42.23 -20.95
CA LEU A 1200 0.67 40.93 -21.05
C LEU A 1200 1.40 39.90 -21.93
N GLU A 1201 1.93 38.84 -21.29
CA GLU A 1201 1.81 37.49 -21.86
C GLU A 1201 1.77 36.41 -20.77
N VAL A 1202 1.33 35.21 -21.15
CA VAL A 1202 0.78 34.15 -20.28
C VAL A 1202 1.62 32.87 -20.35
N ALA A 1203 1.96 32.28 -19.20
CA ALA A 1203 2.19 30.82 -19.03
C ALA A 1203 2.20 30.48 -17.52
N ALA A 1204 1.23 29.76 -16.96
CA ALA A 1204 0.93 28.33 -17.14
C ALA A 1204 1.90 27.39 -16.39
N PHE A 1205 1.48 26.90 -15.23
CA PHE A 1205 2.03 25.67 -14.62
C PHE A 1205 1.68 24.45 -15.49
N PRO A 1206 2.56 23.43 -15.49
CA PRO A 1206 2.10 22.05 -15.43
C PRO A 1206 2.65 21.33 -14.18
N ALA A 1207 1.84 20.42 -13.64
CA ALA A 1207 2.27 19.47 -12.62
C ALA A 1207 3.10 18.33 -13.24
N GLY A 1208 3.95 17.68 -12.42
CA GLY A 1208 4.68 16.49 -12.82
C GLY A 1208 5.50 15.92 -11.67
N ASN A 1209 5.03 14.83 -11.06
CA ASN A 1209 5.68 14.21 -9.92
C ASN A 1209 6.49 12.97 -10.35
N ILE A 1210 7.73 12.86 -9.85
CA ILE A 1210 8.49 11.62 -9.57
C ILE A 1210 8.84 10.68 -10.75
N SER A 1211 10.15 10.43 -10.92
CA SER A 1211 10.71 9.07 -11.08
C SER A 1211 12.22 9.03 -10.79
N LEU A 1212 12.71 7.87 -10.35
CA LEU A 1212 14.06 7.61 -9.86
C LEU A 1212 15.12 7.39 -10.97
N VAL A 1213 16.36 7.78 -10.64
CA VAL A 1213 17.65 7.04 -10.80
C VAL A 1213 17.91 6.22 -12.08
N THR A 1214 18.98 6.59 -12.81
CA THR A 1214 20.19 5.79 -13.21
C THR A 1214 21.04 6.68 -14.13
N GLU A 1215 22.30 7.05 -13.84
CA GLU A 1215 23.56 6.28 -13.79
C GLU A 1215 24.36 6.34 -15.12
N THR A 1216 25.70 6.32 -15.01
CA THR A 1216 26.76 6.04 -16.03
C THR A 1216 27.50 7.17 -16.77
N SER A 1217 28.83 6.96 -16.90
CA SER A 1217 29.86 7.63 -17.74
C SER A 1217 30.19 9.11 -17.48
N GLY A 1218 31.44 9.58 -17.55
CA GLY A 1218 32.77 8.93 -17.70
C GLY A 1218 33.83 9.89 -17.10
N GLU A 1219 34.91 9.37 -16.49
CA GLU A 1219 36.26 9.23 -17.09
C GLU A 1219 37.05 10.55 -17.30
N ASP A 1220 38.36 10.46 -17.03
CA ASP A 1220 39.45 11.41 -17.31
C ASP A 1220 39.49 12.79 -16.61
N SER A 1221 40.66 13.34 -16.24
CA SER A 1221 41.99 12.72 -16.01
C SER A 1221 42.96 13.72 -15.34
N MET A 1222 43.80 13.20 -14.44
CA MET A 1222 45.25 13.53 -14.29
C MET A 1222 45.77 14.99 -14.21
N LEU A 1223 46.45 15.25 -13.06
CA LEU A 1223 47.86 15.71 -12.93
C LEU A 1223 48.23 17.13 -13.46
N GLU A 1224 49.30 17.83 -12.99
CA GLU A 1224 50.42 17.49 -12.10
C GLU A 1224 51.06 18.78 -11.50
N ALA A 1225 51.88 18.63 -10.44
CA ALA A 1225 53.19 19.30 -10.14
C ALA A 1225 53.47 20.80 -10.48
N SER A 1226 54.43 21.50 -9.86
CA SER A 1226 55.19 21.40 -8.59
C SER A 1226 56.03 22.69 -8.42
N ASP A 1227 56.82 22.77 -7.33
CA ASP A 1227 57.98 23.66 -7.04
C ASP A 1227 57.72 24.65 -5.88
N ILE A 1228 58.22 24.51 -4.64
CA ILE A 1228 59.48 24.05 -4.01
C ILE A 1228 60.53 25.18 -3.80
N SER A 1229 61.08 25.20 -2.57
CA SER A 1229 62.27 25.96 -2.07
C SER A 1229 62.01 27.43 -1.71
N ARG A 1230 62.50 28.00 -0.58
CA ARG A 1230 63.41 27.58 0.52
C ARG A 1230 63.03 28.40 1.78
N ASN A 1231 62.76 27.81 2.95
CA ASN A 1231 63.69 27.36 4.03
C ASN A 1231 64.43 28.44 4.85
N GLU A 1232 64.48 28.18 6.18
CA GLU A 1232 65.21 28.85 7.29
C GLU A 1232 64.40 29.89 8.13
N ILE A 1233 64.41 29.93 9.48
CA ILE A 1233 64.99 29.02 10.51
C ILE A 1233 64.27 29.11 11.89
N VAL A 1234 64.18 27.96 12.61
CA VAL A 1234 64.00 27.63 14.07
C VAL A 1234 63.34 28.62 15.10
N GLU A 1235 62.51 28.01 15.98
CA GLU A 1235 61.84 28.46 17.24
C GLU A 1235 62.75 29.13 18.34
N PRO A 1236 62.27 29.59 19.55
CA PRO A 1236 60.95 29.40 20.21
C PRO A 1236 60.34 30.55 21.08
N GLY A 1237 59.01 30.45 21.32
CA GLY A 1237 58.38 30.71 22.64
C GLY A 1237 57.72 32.07 22.95
N ARG A 1238 56.54 31.96 23.62
CA ARG A 1238 55.85 32.93 24.52
C ARG A 1238 55.27 34.27 23.98
N THR A 1239 54.05 34.57 24.46
CA THR A 1239 53.44 35.92 24.74
C THR A 1239 53.22 36.86 23.53
N GLU A 1240 52.20 37.74 23.45
CA GLU A 1240 51.04 38.06 24.30
C GLU A 1240 49.99 38.86 23.49
N SER A 1241 48.73 38.83 23.93
CA SER A 1241 47.67 39.87 23.81
C SER A 1241 47.51 40.77 22.56
N SER A 1242 46.27 40.87 22.07
CA SER A 1242 45.54 42.16 22.09
C SER A 1242 44.01 41.98 22.06
N ASN A 1243 43.33 42.60 23.02
CA ASN A 1243 41.86 42.61 23.17
C ASN A 1243 41.27 43.88 22.55
N ALA A 1244 40.26 43.74 21.68
CA ALA A 1244 39.21 44.74 21.39
C ALA A 1244 38.15 44.10 20.46
N GLY A 1245 36.83 44.24 20.64
CA GLY A 1245 36.11 44.83 21.77
C GLY A 1245 34.66 45.22 21.46
N SER A 1246 33.71 44.29 21.62
CA SER A 1246 32.26 44.52 21.79
C SER A 1246 31.57 43.18 22.10
N GLY A 1247 30.54 43.07 22.94
CA GLY A 1247 30.14 43.96 24.04
C GLY A 1247 29.53 43.12 25.17
N LYS A 1248 30.14 43.13 26.37
CA LYS A 1248 29.55 42.50 27.57
C LYS A 1248 28.34 43.33 28.04
N ARG A 1249 27.13 43.01 27.59
CA ARG A 1249 25.86 43.56 28.09
C ARG A 1249 25.72 43.17 29.58
N ARG A 1250 26.06 44.09 30.48
CA ARG A 1250 25.99 43.90 31.96
C ARG A 1250 24.54 44.04 32.42
N LEU A 1251 23.85 42.91 32.60
CA LEU A 1251 22.43 42.85 32.99
C LEU A 1251 22.22 43.17 34.48
N GLY A 1252 22.34 44.44 34.86
CA GLY A 1252 21.94 44.92 36.19
C GLY A 1252 20.43 44.76 36.45
N TRP A 1253 19.63 44.81 35.38
CA TRP A 1253 18.16 44.80 35.41
C TRP A 1253 17.56 43.39 35.56
N VAL A 1254 18.21 42.35 35.03
CA VAL A 1254 17.76 40.95 35.18
C VAL A 1254 17.74 40.53 36.65
N ARG A 1255 18.65 41.06 37.48
CA ARG A 1255 18.59 40.87 38.94
C ARG A 1255 17.35 41.45 39.59
N GLU A 1256 16.82 42.56 39.08
CA GLU A 1256 15.64 43.23 39.61
C GLU A 1256 14.36 42.47 39.24
N ILE A 1257 14.27 41.98 38.00
CA ILE A 1257 13.20 41.05 37.57
C ILE A 1257 13.28 39.75 38.38
N LEU A 1258 14.46 39.14 38.53
CA LEU A 1258 14.66 37.92 39.32
C LEU A 1258 14.38 38.10 40.83
N THR A 1259 14.49 39.32 41.40
CA THR A 1259 14.06 39.58 42.79
C THR A 1259 12.58 39.92 42.91
N LYS A 1260 11.94 40.46 41.87
CA LYS A 1260 10.47 40.59 41.81
C LYS A 1260 9.78 39.23 41.65
N VAL A 1261 10.27 38.37 40.74
CA VAL A 1261 9.73 37.01 40.47
C VAL A 1261 10.06 36.00 41.59
N ARG A 1262 11.01 36.30 42.49
CA ARG A 1262 11.30 35.49 43.69
C ARG A 1262 10.60 35.95 44.97
N LYS A 1263 9.83 37.04 44.92
CA LYS A 1263 8.99 37.51 46.03
C LYS A 1263 7.56 37.04 45.86
#